data_AF-A0A844AWB6-F1
#
_entry.id   AF-A0A844AWB6-F1
#
_cell.length_a   1.000
_cell.length_b   1.000
_cell.length_c   1.000
_cell.angle_alpha   90.00
_cell.angle_beta   90.00
_cell.angle_gamma   90.00
#
_symmetry.space_group_name_H-M   'P 1'
#
loop_
_entity.id
_entity.type
_entity.pdbx_description
1 polymer ?
#
loop_
_entity_poly.entity_id
_entity_poly.type
_entity_poly.pdbx_seq_one_letter_code
_entity_poly.pdbx_strand_id
1 'polypeptide(L)'
;MTNTPSNAGEFDVGILGWWYGKNYGSILTYYGLNRAVENLGYKALMVHEPLGYNGYRVKWPKDILSMKFADRVGYSYTDQIHYSELSQLNAKVDTFLLGSDQLWNPLIGRVNGDLFLDFAADDKRRVAYATSFGNRNNTKFKPDFIAKHRPNLQQFTAISVREKYAINTARDVFNVDATQTVDPVFLLEREHYEALADRATVRQSGEYLAVFYLDPDPDKKATVRTVAKKLGFKKILIIPNPDEGRAKTEELFHEPEFDILAEDAPENFLEAYRKASYVITDSFHGTAFAVIFQKPFSSIYNTKRGIDRFKSLLGALGFDERRRIYAGDSQERVDANKFISRKINFTAANRYLTEGRQQSLSWLKTALSTPAQHKVKTVAAKTVHAAGQITAPKAAAIAPPRPIEPNTDGVFGRHTGALGQTAALPQQRLRFQSNSPAWKIVNLPRGTLLGLPKPGAAVRGNHIFCDLPQKLHKGAAYRLIIRWRLRTRGTAVNLHIRNPKTERFQVIGSAALRDTKASWRIDTFDFVAKFADCSQFMLGAVHFGGRLAGALIDTISLQELTTEDITGLPLSTGSGPAQVSKSLALDDHARFAASLAQNSSAKNKKGARARIMFHAHAIEKGLSHSNFRAGFGKISVPALAREMNGWLKHGRDPQDIFFQTGAAVMQSYHRRHESLKSDISHFWSQFSPKVQDYILHADSRTGGVMEAAAPREDQRTSSDSRSFLDVVNGRRSVREFTNTPVTDAQIEAAVQIAMQAPSVCNRQGARVHQFDDPKAIKAALNIQGGFGGYKMPPRLLLVTVDLNAFLFAAERNQPYVDGGLFMMTLLLGLEEVGLAGCSLNTAMNTERAGKIRKLLNIPANEVFISFIAVGHYDSDVLTPRSKRISMGEVLKRHGQEKKLTPAR
;
A
#
# COMPACT_ATOMS: atom_id res chain seq x y z
N MET A 1 43.73 41.10 -3.32
CA MET A 1 42.49 40.46 -2.83
C MET A 1 42.88 39.14 -2.21
N THR A 2 42.74 39.04 -0.90
CA THR A 2 43.18 37.91 -0.08
C THR A 2 42.31 36.69 -0.35
N ASN A 3 42.93 35.63 -0.87
CA ASN A 3 42.36 34.28 -0.99
C ASN A 3 41.84 33.81 0.37
N THR A 4 40.53 33.63 0.49
CA THR A 4 39.93 32.86 1.59
C THR A 4 39.97 31.38 1.18
N PRO A 5 40.51 30.47 1.99
CA PRO A 5 40.54 29.05 1.65
C PRO A 5 39.11 28.51 1.58
N SER A 6 38.76 27.81 0.51
CA SER A 6 37.59 26.94 0.49
C SER A 6 37.76 25.89 1.58
N ASN A 7 36.82 25.80 2.52
CA ASN A 7 36.73 24.67 3.46
C ASN A 7 36.59 23.37 2.65
N ALA A 8 37.70 22.67 2.40
CA ALA A 8 37.66 21.32 1.87
C ALA A 8 37.13 20.40 2.99
N GLY A 9 36.04 19.68 2.74
CA GLY A 9 35.52 18.70 3.69
C GLY A 9 36.59 17.64 4.01
N GLU A 10 36.53 17.06 5.21
CA GLU A 10 37.43 15.97 5.62
C GLU A 10 37.33 14.73 4.69
N PHE A 11 36.17 14.56 4.04
CA PHE A 11 35.85 13.50 3.09
C PHE A 11 35.12 14.07 1.87
N ASP A 12 35.42 13.56 0.68
CA ASP A 12 34.77 14.00 -0.56
C ASP A 12 33.33 13.47 -0.67
N VAL A 13 33.11 12.21 -0.26
CA VAL A 13 31.84 11.51 -0.45
C VAL A 13 31.38 10.79 0.83
N GLY A 14 30.22 11.16 1.35
CA GLY A 14 29.53 10.45 2.42
C GLY A 14 28.53 9.44 1.85
N ILE A 15 28.80 8.14 2.00
CA ILE A 15 27.96 7.06 1.47
C ILE A 15 26.93 6.63 2.52
N LEU A 16 25.64 6.79 2.19
CA LEU A 16 24.51 6.37 3.02
C LEU A 16 23.86 5.10 2.49
N GLY A 17 23.43 4.24 3.41
CA GLY A 17 22.74 3.01 3.07
C GLY A 17 22.86 1.91 4.13
N TRP A 18 22.45 0.69 3.83
CA TRP A 18 22.39 -0.42 4.79
C TRP A 18 23.66 -1.28 4.84
N TRP A 19 24.84 -0.68 4.71
CA TRP A 19 26.14 -1.36 4.73
C TRP A 19 26.43 -2.12 6.03
N TYR A 20 25.82 -1.68 7.13
CA TYR A 20 25.87 -2.30 8.46
C TYR A 20 24.92 -3.51 8.61
N GLY A 21 24.10 -3.84 7.60
CA GLY A 21 23.17 -4.99 7.67
C GLY A 21 23.90 -6.35 7.67
N LYS A 22 23.41 -7.32 8.44
CA LYS A 22 23.95 -8.69 8.53
C LYS A 22 23.60 -9.55 7.30
N ASN A 23 23.86 -9.09 6.09
CA ASN A 23 23.50 -9.79 4.85
C ASN A 23 24.63 -9.66 3.83
N TYR A 24 25.13 -10.80 3.29
CA TYR A 24 26.19 -10.80 2.27
C TYR A 24 25.91 -9.87 1.10
N GLY A 25 24.67 -9.86 0.61
CA GLY A 25 24.25 -9.01 -0.49
C GLY A 25 24.42 -7.54 -0.17
N SER A 26 24.03 -7.11 1.04
CA SER A 26 24.24 -5.71 1.45
C SER A 26 25.72 -5.41 1.62
N ILE A 27 26.44 -6.22 2.41
CA ILE A 27 27.87 -6.02 2.71
C ILE A 27 28.69 -5.86 1.42
N LEU A 28 28.50 -6.76 0.45
CA LEU A 28 29.26 -6.77 -0.79
C LEU A 28 28.80 -5.71 -1.80
N THR A 29 27.53 -5.27 -1.74
CA THR A 29 27.03 -4.12 -2.51
C THR A 29 27.75 -2.85 -2.08
N TYR A 30 27.84 -2.60 -0.78
CA TYR A 30 28.50 -1.39 -0.28
C TYR A 30 30.02 -1.46 -0.38
N TYR A 31 30.61 -2.66 -0.38
CA TYR A 31 32.01 -2.85 -0.80
C TYR A 31 32.22 -2.47 -2.26
N GLY A 32 31.35 -2.94 -3.15
CA GLY A 32 31.37 -2.55 -4.56
C GLY A 32 31.31 -1.04 -4.76
N LEU A 33 30.38 -0.38 -4.06
CA LEU A 33 30.18 1.06 -4.16
C LEU A 33 31.34 1.87 -3.56
N ASN A 34 31.80 1.52 -2.35
CA ASN A 34 32.92 2.21 -1.70
C ASN A 34 34.19 2.12 -2.55
N ARG A 35 34.57 0.93 -3.03
CA ARG A 35 35.75 0.77 -3.87
C ARG A 35 35.62 1.46 -5.21
N ALA A 36 34.42 1.48 -5.81
CA ALA A 36 34.21 2.23 -7.05
C ALA A 36 34.41 3.75 -6.85
N VAL A 37 33.99 4.30 -5.71
CA VAL A 37 34.21 5.72 -5.35
C VAL A 37 35.70 5.99 -5.10
N GLU A 38 36.38 5.14 -4.34
CA GLU A 38 37.82 5.28 -4.05
C GLU A 38 38.69 5.12 -5.30
N ASN A 39 38.36 4.17 -6.19
CA ASN A 39 39.05 3.98 -7.47
C ASN A 39 38.88 5.16 -8.43
N LEU A 40 37.85 6.00 -8.22
CA LEU A 40 37.68 7.27 -8.93
C LEU A 40 38.48 8.42 -8.31
N GLY A 41 39.21 8.18 -7.21
CA GLY A 41 40.08 9.13 -6.53
C GLY A 41 39.43 9.90 -5.38
N TYR A 42 38.22 9.52 -4.95
CA TYR A 42 37.49 10.21 -3.88
C TYR A 42 37.67 9.51 -2.53
N LYS A 43 37.91 10.28 -1.48
CA LYS A 43 37.94 9.80 -0.09
C LYS A 43 36.51 9.61 0.43
N ALA A 44 36.15 8.36 0.72
CA ALA A 44 34.80 7.99 1.13
C ALA A 44 34.64 7.89 2.66
N LEU A 45 33.49 8.35 3.17
CA LEU A 45 33.02 8.14 4.54
C LEU A 45 31.72 7.32 4.51
N MET A 46 31.70 6.15 5.13
CA MET A 46 30.48 5.36 5.28
C MET A 46 29.65 5.92 6.44
N VAL A 47 28.50 6.51 6.14
CA VAL A 47 27.61 7.11 7.14
C VAL A 47 26.73 6.01 7.75
N HIS A 48 26.80 5.85 9.07
CA HIS A 48 26.09 4.79 9.79
C HIS A 48 24.59 5.12 9.98
N GLU A 49 23.76 4.10 10.24
CA GLU A 49 22.35 4.25 10.59
C GLU A 49 22.09 5.31 11.67
N PRO A 50 21.32 6.37 11.37
CA PRO A 50 20.91 7.33 12.38
C PRO A 50 19.89 6.73 13.35
N LEU A 51 20.03 7.10 14.62
CA LEU A 51 19.11 6.77 15.71
C LEU A 51 18.00 7.83 15.83
N GLY A 52 16.99 7.56 16.67
CA GLY A 52 15.95 8.55 17.02
C GLY A 52 14.77 8.65 16.07
N TYR A 53 14.79 7.91 14.96
CA TYR A 53 13.60 7.70 14.15
C TYR A 53 12.60 6.74 14.84
N ASN A 54 11.67 6.19 14.07
CA ASN A 54 10.71 5.20 14.55
C ASN A 54 11.37 3.94 15.16
N GLY A 55 10.57 3.09 15.81
CA GLY A 55 11.05 1.88 16.50
C GLY A 55 11.68 0.78 15.63
N TYR A 56 11.94 1.04 14.34
CA TYR A 56 12.65 0.11 13.45
C TYR A 56 14.17 0.36 13.36
N ARG A 57 14.68 1.52 13.79
CA ARG A 57 16.12 1.82 13.83
C ARG A 57 16.70 1.37 15.17
N VAL A 58 17.79 0.61 15.15
CA VAL A 58 18.40 0.01 16.35
C VAL A 58 19.85 0.44 16.49
N LYS A 59 20.36 0.42 17.73
CA LYS A 59 21.79 0.52 17.96
C LYS A 59 22.43 -0.82 17.61
N TRP A 60 23.34 -0.80 16.64
CA TRP A 60 24.07 -1.95 16.17
C TRP A 60 25.26 -2.23 17.08
N PRO A 61 25.45 -3.49 17.53
CA PRO A 61 26.66 -3.87 18.24
C PRO A 61 27.90 -3.74 17.34
N LYS A 62 29.04 -3.32 17.91
CA LYS A 62 30.29 -3.15 17.14
C LYS A 62 30.88 -4.48 16.66
N ASP A 63 30.52 -5.59 17.29
CA ASP A 63 31.06 -6.92 17.05
C ASP A 63 30.26 -7.75 16.03
N ILE A 64 29.24 -7.16 15.39
CA ILE A 64 28.49 -7.84 14.33
C ILE A 64 29.35 -8.04 13.06
N LEU A 65 28.93 -9.00 12.24
CA LEU A 65 29.63 -9.40 11.02
C LEU A 65 30.01 -8.24 10.08
N SER A 66 29.06 -7.37 9.79
CA SER A 66 29.22 -6.24 8.86
C SER A 66 30.22 -5.20 9.37
N MET A 67 30.22 -4.91 10.68
CA MET A 67 31.17 -3.98 11.30
C MET A 67 32.58 -4.56 11.33
N LYS A 68 32.71 -5.83 11.73
CA LYS A 68 34.00 -6.54 11.64
C LYS A 68 34.53 -6.59 10.21
N PHE A 69 33.66 -6.76 9.22
CA PHE A 69 34.06 -6.70 7.81
C PHE A 69 34.51 -5.29 7.42
N ALA A 70 33.77 -4.24 7.80
CA ALA A 70 34.11 -2.84 7.55
C ALA A 70 35.50 -2.48 8.10
N ASP A 71 35.82 -2.92 9.32
CA ASP A 71 37.15 -2.73 9.92
C ASP A 71 38.24 -3.47 9.11
N ARG A 72 38.01 -4.74 8.73
CA ARG A 72 38.98 -5.54 7.95
C ARG A 72 39.28 -4.97 6.57
N VAL A 73 38.28 -4.38 5.91
CA VAL A 73 38.47 -3.74 4.61
C VAL A 73 38.95 -2.29 4.74
N GLY A 74 38.97 -1.72 5.95
CA GLY A 74 39.49 -0.39 6.22
C GLY A 74 38.53 0.75 5.83
N TYR A 75 37.23 0.60 6.07
CA TYR A 75 36.30 1.72 5.89
C TYR A 75 36.56 2.81 6.92
N SER A 76 36.53 4.07 6.47
CA SER A 76 36.22 5.19 7.36
C SER A 76 34.71 5.27 7.53
N TYR A 77 34.21 5.23 8.77
CA TYR A 77 32.77 5.29 9.04
C TYR A 77 32.44 6.12 10.27
N THR A 78 31.21 6.65 10.32
CA THR A 78 30.72 7.41 11.48
C THR A 78 30.24 6.48 12.60
N ASP A 79 30.28 6.95 13.84
CA ASP A 79 29.43 6.36 14.89
C ASP A 79 27.94 6.55 14.55
N GLN A 80 27.08 5.80 15.25
CA GLN A 80 25.63 6.03 15.19
C GLN A 80 25.23 7.27 15.98
N ILE A 81 24.80 8.30 15.26
CA ILE A 81 24.31 9.56 15.84
C ILE A 81 22.79 9.68 15.75
N HIS A 82 22.19 10.56 16.55
CA HIS A 82 20.76 10.84 16.45
C HIS A 82 20.45 11.59 15.14
N TYR A 83 19.28 11.37 14.53
CA TYR A 83 18.94 11.97 13.24
C TYR A 83 18.99 13.51 13.24
N SER A 84 18.72 14.14 14.39
CA SER A 84 18.81 15.60 14.55
C SER A 84 20.24 16.14 14.43
N GLU A 85 21.24 15.28 14.51
CA GLU A 85 22.66 15.63 14.44
C GLU A 85 23.26 15.35 13.06
N LEU A 86 22.51 14.72 12.14
CA LEU A 86 23.00 14.42 10.78
C LEU A 86 23.46 15.66 10.02
N SER A 87 22.87 16.83 10.29
CA SER A 87 23.27 18.09 9.66
C SER A 87 24.71 18.50 9.98
N GLN A 88 25.31 17.99 11.05
CA GLN A 88 26.73 18.24 11.38
C GLN A 88 27.67 17.64 10.31
N LEU A 89 27.23 16.61 9.58
CA LEU A 89 28.02 16.00 8.52
C LEU A 89 28.25 16.94 7.33
N ASN A 90 27.44 18.00 7.17
CA ASN A 90 27.66 19.02 6.15
C ASN A 90 29.01 19.74 6.30
N ALA A 91 29.59 19.78 7.51
CA ALA A 91 30.93 20.36 7.71
C ALA A 91 32.07 19.41 7.27
N LYS A 92 31.79 18.12 7.11
CA LYS A 92 32.79 17.07 6.86
C LYS A 92 32.75 16.48 5.46
N VAL A 93 31.60 16.58 4.80
CA VAL A 93 31.31 15.91 3.54
C VAL A 93 30.84 16.92 2.50
N ASP A 94 31.36 16.80 1.28
CA ASP A 94 30.97 17.66 0.15
C ASP A 94 29.85 17.04 -0.71
N THR A 95 29.86 15.72 -0.88
CA THR A 95 28.82 14.98 -1.61
C THR A 95 28.20 13.88 -0.76
N PHE A 96 26.89 13.89 -0.62
CA PHE A 96 26.14 12.77 -0.04
C PHE A 96 25.66 11.82 -1.14
N LEU A 97 26.12 10.57 -1.08
CA LEU A 97 25.81 9.50 -2.01
C LEU A 97 24.90 8.46 -1.33
N LEU A 98 23.64 8.42 -1.72
CA LEU A 98 22.72 7.36 -1.33
C LEU A 98 22.96 6.11 -2.19
N GLY A 99 23.23 4.98 -1.55
CA GLY A 99 23.57 3.73 -2.23
C GLY A 99 22.40 2.94 -2.80
N SER A 100 22.70 1.70 -3.20
CA SER A 100 21.73 0.71 -3.67
C SER A 100 20.92 0.11 -2.52
N ASP A 101 19.96 -0.77 -2.83
CA ASP A 101 18.91 -1.34 -1.98
C ASP A 101 17.58 -0.56 -2.01
N GLN A 102 16.54 -1.11 -1.39
CA GLN A 102 15.16 -0.60 -1.40
C GLN A 102 14.97 0.62 -0.47
N LEU A 103 15.89 1.58 -0.54
CA LEU A 103 15.96 2.74 0.36
C LEU A 103 14.82 3.75 0.14
N TRP A 104 14.06 3.64 -0.97
CA TRP A 104 12.87 4.44 -1.24
C TRP A 104 11.56 3.63 -1.26
N ASN A 105 11.55 2.42 -0.70
CA ASN A 105 10.33 1.61 -0.60
C ASN A 105 9.57 1.92 0.71
N PRO A 106 8.41 2.60 0.68
CA PRO A 106 7.67 2.96 1.89
C PRO A 106 7.11 1.77 2.67
N LEU A 107 7.15 0.56 2.09
CA LEU A 107 6.74 -0.67 2.76
C LEU A 107 7.82 -1.18 3.74
N ILE A 108 9.02 -0.60 3.73
CA ILE A 108 10.09 -0.94 4.67
C ILE A 108 10.09 0.09 5.79
N GLY A 109 9.78 -0.34 7.01
CA GLY A 109 9.66 0.53 8.18
C GLY A 109 10.90 1.34 8.54
N ARG A 110 12.09 0.94 8.04
CA ARG A 110 13.34 1.68 8.19
C ARG A 110 13.44 2.91 7.29
N VAL A 111 12.63 3.08 6.25
CA VAL A 111 12.73 4.21 5.32
C VAL A 111 12.22 5.51 5.98
N ASN A 112 13.12 6.47 6.16
CA ASN A 112 12.87 7.77 6.78
C ASN A 112 13.54 8.91 5.99
N GLY A 113 13.49 10.14 6.53
CA GLY A 113 13.96 11.36 5.86
C GLY A 113 15.43 11.35 5.44
N ASP A 114 16.27 10.71 6.24
CA ASP A 114 17.71 10.52 6.00
C ASP A 114 17.99 9.84 4.65
N LEU A 115 17.16 8.88 4.24
CA LEU A 115 17.30 8.18 2.96
C LEU A 115 16.83 9.02 1.76
N PHE A 116 16.36 10.25 2.00
CA PHE A 116 16.10 11.26 0.98
C PHE A 116 17.06 12.45 1.11
N LEU A 117 18.09 12.32 1.97
CA LEU A 117 19.11 13.33 2.23
C LEU A 117 18.51 14.68 2.66
N ASP A 118 17.46 14.65 3.49
CA ASP A 118 16.74 15.85 3.94
C ASP A 118 17.53 16.73 4.93
N PHE A 119 18.64 16.22 5.45
CA PHE A 119 19.57 16.94 6.33
C PHE A 119 20.72 17.62 5.56
N ALA A 120 20.92 17.29 4.29
CA ALA A 120 22.02 17.85 3.49
C ALA A 120 21.71 19.31 3.15
N ALA A 121 22.68 20.21 3.34
CA ALA A 121 22.52 21.63 3.04
C ALA A 121 22.42 21.89 1.52
N ASP A 122 21.92 23.05 1.13
CA ASP A 122 21.64 23.42 -0.27
C ASP A 122 22.92 23.57 -1.11
N ASP A 123 24.07 23.77 -0.46
CA ASP A 123 25.41 23.82 -1.08
C ASP A 123 26.04 22.43 -1.25
N LYS A 124 25.43 21.38 -0.68
CA LYS A 124 25.92 20.02 -0.77
C LYS A 124 25.33 19.27 -1.95
N ARG A 125 26.17 18.44 -2.57
CA ARG A 125 25.77 17.60 -3.68
C ARG A 125 25.03 16.37 -3.17
N ARG A 126 23.92 16.02 -3.81
CA ARG A 126 23.11 14.84 -3.48
C ARG A 126 23.05 13.92 -4.67
N VAL A 127 23.56 12.70 -4.52
CA VAL A 127 23.59 11.68 -5.59
C VAL A 127 22.93 10.41 -5.07
N ALA A 128 22.15 9.74 -5.91
CA ALA A 128 21.63 8.41 -5.65
C ALA A 128 22.20 7.45 -6.69
N TYR A 129 22.83 6.36 -6.25
CA TYR A 129 23.39 5.34 -7.14
C TYR A 129 22.66 4.01 -6.97
N ALA A 130 22.02 3.55 -8.05
CA ALA A 130 21.28 2.30 -8.14
C ALA A 130 20.22 2.12 -7.03
N THR A 131 19.70 3.23 -6.46
CA THR A 131 18.73 3.19 -5.39
C THR A 131 17.41 2.62 -5.89
N SER A 132 16.81 1.69 -5.15
CA SER A 132 15.59 1.00 -5.56
C SER A 132 14.34 1.57 -4.87
N PHE A 133 13.31 1.78 -5.67
CA PHE A 133 11.96 2.04 -5.20
C PHE A 133 11.26 0.78 -4.69
N GLY A 134 11.85 -0.42 -4.82
CA GLY A 134 11.20 -1.73 -4.62
C GLY A 134 10.20 -2.06 -5.74
N ASN A 135 9.31 -3.04 -5.54
CA ASN A 135 8.40 -3.59 -6.56
C ASN A 135 7.70 -2.54 -7.46
N ARG A 136 7.43 -2.87 -8.75
CA ARG A 136 6.88 -1.96 -9.78
C ARG A 136 5.55 -1.26 -9.42
N ASN A 137 4.83 -1.77 -8.42
CA ASN A 137 3.55 -1.19 -8.01
C ASN A 137 3.71 0.19 -7.35
N ASN A 138 3.30 1.24 -8.06
CA ASN A 138 3.35 2.62 -7.56
C ASN A 138 2.25 2.94 -6.53
N THR A 139 1.23 2.10 -6.30
CA THR A 139 0.15 2.38 -5.31
C THR A 139 0.63 2.40 -3.86
N LYS A 140 1.85 1.93 -3.60
CA LYS A 140 2.50 1.98 -2.28
C LYS A 140 2.92 3.41 -1.90
N PHE A 141 3.17 4.28 -2.89
CA PHE A 141 3.50 5.67 -2.66
C PHE A 141 2.21 6.45 -2.37
N LYS A 142 1.94 6.70 -1.09
CA LYS A 142 0.78 7.49 -0.66
C LYS A 142 1.00 8.99 -0.94
N PRO A 143 -0.06 9.80 -1.15
CA PRO A 143 0.09 11.23 -1.43
C PRO A 143 0.98 11.98 -0.44
N ASP A 144 0.86 11.72 0.87
CA ASP A 144 1.68 12.39 1.89
C ASP A 144 3.16 12.00 1.82
N PHE A 145 3.44 10.72 1.53
CA PHE A 145 4.81 10.24 1.30
C PHE A 145 5.43 10.94 0.09
N ILE A 146 4.67 11.04 -1.00
CA ILE A 146 5.11 11.72 -2.21
C ILE A 146 5.31 13.22 -1.94
N ALA A 147 4.36 13.89 -1.29
CA ALA A 147 4.45 15.31 -0.97
C ALA A 147 5.65 15.63 -0.07
N LYS A 148 5.95 14.77 0.90
CA LYS A 148 7.12 14.90 1.79
C LYS A 148 8.45 14.72 1.05
N HIS A 149 8.55 13.68 0.22
CA HIS A 149 9.85 13.23 -0.29
C HIS A 149 10.17 13.72 -1.70
N ARG A 150 9.17 14.08 -2.52
CA ARG A 150 9.38 14.66 -3.85
C ARG A 150 10.29 15.90 -3.83
N PRO A 151 10.09 16.91 -2.96
CA PRO A 151 10.96 18.08 -2.94
C PRO A 151 12.42 17.75 -2.63
N ASN A 152 12.68 16.69 -1.86
CA ASN A 152 14.04 16.25 -1.56
C ASN A 152 14.66 15.52 -2.75
N LEU A 153 13.92 14.63 -3.42
CA LEU A 153 14.38 13.97 -4.64
C LEU A 153 14.69 14.97 -5.77
N GLN A 154 13.92 16.06 -5.87
CA GLN A 154 14.16 17.13 -6.84
C GLN A 154 15.44 17.94 -6.59
N GLN A 155 16.07 17.78 -5.43
CA GLN A 155 17.35 18.42 -5.10
C GLN A 155 18.55 17.49 -5.39
N PHE A 156 18.32 16.24 -5.80
CA PHE A 156 19.40 15.38 -6.22
C PHE A 156 20.01 15.89 -7.53
N THR A 157 21.32 16.02 -7.54
CA THR A 157 22.11 16.39 -8.73
C THR A 157 22.00 15.31 -9.80
N ALA A 158 21.99 14.04 -9.37
CA ALA A 158 21.82 12.90 -10.25
C ALA A 158 21.18 11.73 -9.50
N ILE A 159 20.25 11.04 -10.17
CA ILE A 159 19.62 9.83 -9.66
C ILE A 159 19.85 8.69 -10.65
N SER A 160 20.38 7.57 -10.17
CA SER A 160 20.29 6.30 -10.86
C SER A 160 19.53 5.26 -10.06
N VAL A 161 18.88 4.36 -10.79
CA VAL A 161 18.05 3.29 -10.26
C VAL A 161 18.52 1.95 -10.82
N ARG A 162 18.40 0.89 -10.03
CA ARG A 162 18.84 -0.45 -10.45
C ARG A 162 17.90 -1.09 -11.48
N GLU A 163 16.59 -0.91 -11.29
CA GLU A 163 15.58 -1.57 -12.11
C GLU A 163 15.06 -0.67 -13.25
N LYS A 164 14.93 -1.20 -14.48
CA LYS A 164 14.46 -0.42 -15.63
C LYS A 164 13.07 0.23 -15.42
N TYR A 165 12.16 -0.46 -14.72
CA TYR A 165 10.83 0.09 -14.44
C TYR A 165 10.87 1.29 -13.47
N ALA A 166 11.90 1.39 -12.64
CA ALA A 166 12.03 2.42 -11.64
C ALA A 166 12.30 3.81 -12.25
N ILE A 167 12.77 3.87 -13.50
CA ILE A 167 12.85 5.12 -14.28
C ILE A 167 11.47 5.76 -14.42
N ASN A 168 10.46 4.94 -14.76
CA ASN A 168 9.08 5.43 -14.87
C ASN A 168 8.52 5.79 -13.49
N THR A 169 8.87 5.07 -12.42
CA THR A 169 8.49 5.46 -11.05
C THR A 169 9.05 6.82 -10.66
N ALA A 170 10.34 7.08 -10.93
CA ALA A 170 10.99 8.36 -10.68
C ALA A 170 10.26 9.51 -11.41
N ARG A 171 10.03 9.34 -12.72
CA ARG A 171 9.34 10.34 -13.56
C ARG A 171 7.87 10.53 -13.17
N ASP A 172 7.09 9.46 -13.14
CA ASP A 172 5.64 9.54 -13.08
C ASP A 172 5.12 9.81 -11.65
N VAL A 173 5.84 9.38 -10.62
CA VAL A 173 5.45 9.56 -9.20
C VAL A 173 6.13 10.76 -8.58
N PHE A 174 7.45 10.87 -8.75
CA PHE A 174 8.26 11.88 -8.07
C PHE A 174 8.67 13.05 -8.98
N ASN A 175 8.35 13.01 -10.28
CA ASN A 175 8.70 14.09 -11.21
C ASN A 175 10.21 14.43 -11.15
N VAL A 176 11.03 13.39 -11.19
CA VAL A 176 12.49 13.45 -11.28
C VAL A 176 12.99 12.48 -12.34
N ASP A 177 14.10 12.83 -12.99
CA ASP A 177 14.74 11.97 -13.98
C ASP A 177 15.68 10.98 -13.30
N ALA A 178 15.73 9.75 -13.84
CA ALA A 178 16.62 8.71 -13.36
C ALA A 178 17.20 7.91 -14.52
N THR A 179 18.46 7.51 -14.39
CA THR A 179 19.14 6.61 -15.34
C THR A 179 19.22 5.19 -14.77
N GLN A 180 19.09 4.16 -15.59
CA GLN A 180 19.37 2.81 -15.12
C GLN A 180 20.88 2.57 -15.06
N THR A 181 21.40 2.10 -13.92
CA THR A 181 22.79 1.65 -13.78
C THR A 181 22.85 0.20 -13.29
N VAL A 182 24.01 -0.43 -13.40
CA VAL A 182 24.22 -1.77 -12.83
C VAL A 182 24.21 -1.71 -11.31
N ASP A 183 23.85 -2.84 -10.68
CA ASP A 183 24.02 -3.01 -9.23
C ASP A 183 25.50 -2.79 -8.83
N PRO A 184 25.80 -2.16 -7.68
CA PRO A 184 27.18 -1.91 -7.26
C PRO A 184 28.09 -3.13 -7.22
N VAL A 185 27.56 -4.35 -7.06
CA VAL A 185 28.41 -5.56 -7.13
C VAL A 185 29.03 -5.79 -8.52
N PHE A 186 28.52 -5.13 -9.55
CA PHE A 186 29.05 -5.19 -10.92
C PHE A 186 29.95 -3.99 -11.28
N LEU A 187 30.07 -2.99 -10.39
CA LEU A 187 30.98 -1.85 -10.62
C LEU A 187 32.45 -2.27 -10.58
N LEU A 188 32.75 -3.33 -9.83
CA LEU A 188 34.09 -3.88 -9.71
C LEU A 188 34.33 -4.97 -10.75
N GLU A 189 35.59 -5.12 -11.12
CA GLU A 189 36.06 -6.29 -11.83
C GLU A 189 36.10 -7.51 -10.90
N ARG A 190 36.11 -8.70 -11.49
CA ARG A 190 36.04 -9.98 -10.76
C ARG A 190 37.19 -10.13 -9.76
N GLU A 191 38.36 -9.63 -10.12
CA GLU A 191 39.62 -9.74 -9.40
C GLU A 191 39.54 -9.11 -8.00
N HIS A 192 38.72 -8.06 -7.81
CA HIS A 192 38.50 -7.49 -6.48
C HIS A 192 37.81 -8.49 -5.53
N TYR A 193 36.85 -9.26 -6.04
CA TYR A 193 36.17 -10.28 -5.26
C TYR A 193 37.03 -11.53 -5.07
N GLU A 194 37.91 -11.85 -6.03
CA GLU A 194 38.90 -12.92 -5.86
C GLU A 194 39.92 -12.56 -4.78
N ALA A 195 40.40 -11.32 -4.73
CA ALA A 195 41.30 -10.85 -3.68
C ALA A 195 40.67 -10.87 -2.28
N LEU A 196 39.35 -10.64 -2.17
CA LEU A 196 38.60 -10.87 -0.93
C LEU A 196 38.49 -12.36 -0.59
N ALA A 197 38.16 -13.20 -1.58
CA ALA A 197 38.06 -14.65 -1.42
C ALA A 197 39.39 -15.29 -0.99
N ASP A 198 40.53 -14.74 -1.41
CA ASP A 198 41.85 -15.25 -1.01
C ASP A 198 42.11 -15.12 0.49
N ARG A 199 41.40 -14.21 1.17
CA ARG A 199 41.43 -14.02 2.62
C ARG A 199 40.46 -14.93 3.39
N ALA A 200 39.79 -15.86 2.72
CA ALA A 200 38.89 -16.81 3.35
C ALA A 200 39.62 -17.66 4.40
N THR A 201 39.05 -17.74 5.59
CA THR A 201 39.48 -18.59 6.71
C THR A 201 39.02 -20.04 6.53
N VAL A 202 37.90 -20.24 5.82
CA VAL A 202 37.32 -21.56 5.54
C VAL A 202 37.39 -21.84 4.05
N ARG A 203 38.07 -22.94 3.69
CA ARG A 203 38.22 -23.39 2.30
C ARG A 203 37.60 -24.76 2.08
N GLN A 204 36.95 -24.92 0.94
CA GLN A 204 36.27 -26.16 0.56
C GLN A 204 37.07 -26.89 -0.50
N SER A 205 37.33 -28.18 -0.25
CA SER A 205 37.98 -29.07 -1.22
C SER A 205 36.96 -29.90 -1.99
N GLY A 206 37.38 -30.39 -3.16
CA GLY A 206 36.60 -31.26 -4.02
C GLY A 206 35.54 -30.53 -4.87
N GLU A 207 34.84 -31.32 -5.68
CA GLU A 207 33.73 -30.83 -6.49
C GLU A 207 32.44 -30.76 -5.68
N TYR A 208 31.75 -29.61 -5.68
CA TYR A 208 30.48 -29.44 -4.95
C TYR A 208 29.48 -28.51 -5.65
N LEU A 209 28.21 -28.72 -5.28
CA LEU A 209 27.10 -27.81 -5.55
C LEU A 209 26.92 -26.88 -4.34
N ALA A 210 27.05 -25.57 -4.56
CA ALA A 210 26.83 -24.56 -3.52
C ALA A 210 25.35 -24.13 -3.49
N VAL A 211 24.77 -24.04 -2.30
CA VAL A 211 23.40 -23.60 -2.07
C VAL A 211 23.39 -22.39 -1.16
N PHE A 212 22.82 -21.29 -1.61
CA PHE A 212 22.60 -20.11 -0.78
C PHE A 212 21.14 -19.69 -0.82
N TYR A 213 20.43 -19.94 0.29
CA TYR A 213 19.04 -19.54 0.47
C TYR A 213 18.88 -18.48 1.55
N LEU A 214 18.17 -17.41 1.22
CA LEU A 214 17.70 -16.41 2.17
C LEU A 214 16.56 -16.96 3.04
N ASP A 215 15.66 -17.74 2.44
CA ASP A 215 14.51 -18.32 3.13
C ASP A 215 14.44 -19.84 2.88
N PRO A 216 15.27 -20.67 3.53
CA PRO A 216 15.25 -22.12 3.32
C PRO A 216 13.92 -22.76 3.77
N ASP A 217 13.49 -23.81 3.08
CA ASP A 217 12.29 -24.60 3.36
C ASP A 217 12.41 -26.04 2.81
N PRO A 218 11.54 -26.98 3.24
CA PRO A 218 11.61 -28.39 2.80
C PRO A 218 11.51 -28.59 1.28
N ASP A 219 10.71 -27.78 0.59
CA ASP A 219 10.54 -27.89 -0.88
C ASP A 219 11.82 -27.51 -1.61
N LYS A 220 12.51 -26.46 -1.14
CA LYS A 220 13.83 -26.06 -1.66
C LYS A 220 14.89 -27.10 -1.37
N LYS A 221 14.87 -27.75 -0.20
CA LYS A 221 15.76 -28.87 0.12
C LYS A 221 15.55 -30.04 -0.83
N ALA A 222 14.29 -30.40 -1.11
CA ALA A 222 13.97 -31.44 -2.09
C ALA A 222 14.49 -31.07 -3.50
N THR A 223 14.31 -29.82 -3.93
CA THR A 223 14.84 -29.34 -5.23
C THR A 223 16.36 -29.41 -5.31
N VAL A 224 17.09 -29.13 -4.23
CA VAL A 224 18.56 -29.27 -4.20
C VAL A 224 18.97 -30.72 -4.46
N ARG A 225 18.29 -31.69 -3.82
CA ARG A 225 18.56 -33.13 -4.02
C ARG A 225 18.31 -33.57 -5.46
N THR A 226 17.19 -33.15 -6.06
CA THR A 226 16.85 -33.55 -7.43
C THR A 226 17.84 -32.97 -8.45
N VAL A 227 18.27 -31.71 -8.26
CA VAL A 227 19.29 -31.07 -9.11
C VAL A 227 20.67 -31.69 -8.89
N ALA A 228 21.07 -31.96 -7.64
CA ALA A 228 22.33 -32.61 -7.32
C ALA A 228 22.42 -34.01 -7.98
N LYS A 229 21.33 -34.80 -7.91
CA LYS A 229 21.21 -36.10 -8.56
C LYS A 229 21.36 -35.98 -10.08
N LYS A 230 20.60 -35.09 -10.72
CA LYS A 230 20.66 -34.87 -12.18
C LYS A 230 22.07 -34.50 -12.65
N LEU A 231 22.75 -33.64 -11.89
CA LEU A 231 24.07 -33.14 -12.25
C LEU A 231 25.22 -33.98 -11.70
N GLY A 232 24.94 -35.10 -11.01
CA GLY A 232 25.95 -36.02 -10.47
C GLY A 232 26.80 -35.45 -9.33
N PHE A 233 26.27 -34.55 -8.50
CA PHE A 233 26.99 -34.02 -7.33
C PHE A 233 26.82 -34.95 -6.12
N LYS A 234 27.95 -35.33 -5.50
CA LYS A 234 27.98 -36.09 -4.24
C LYS A 234 28.07 -35.20 -3.01
N LYS A 235 28.63 -33.99 -3.16
CA LYS A 235 28.83 -33.01 -2.09
C LYS A 235 27.96 -31.78 -2.34
N ILE A 236 27.16 -31.41 -1.35
CA ILE A 236 26.31 -30.22 -1.39
C ILE A 236 26.71 -29.30 -0.25
N LEU A 237 27.25 -28.13 -0.58
CA LEU A 237 27.64 -27.12 0.41
C LEU A 237 26.50 -26.13 0.61
N ILE A 238 25.89 -26.12 1.79
CA ILE A 238 24.90 -25.13 2.20
C ILE A 238 25.61 -23.95 2.84
N ILE A 239 25.36 -22.76 2.31
CA ILE A 239 25.87 -21.49 2.82
C ILE A 239 24.75 -20.82 3.62
N PRO A 240 24.88 -20.69 4.95
CA PRO A 240 23.85 -20.06 5.77
C PRO A 240 23.64 -18.57 5.45
N ASN A 241 22.43 -18.08 5.69
CA ASN A 241 22.20 -16.64 5.74
C ASN A 241 22.72 -16.09 7.09
N PRO A 242 23.64 -15.10 7.10
CA PRO A 242 24.21 -14.53 8.32
C PRO A 242 23.17 -13.82 9.21
N ASP A 243 22.02 -13.45 8.63
CA ASP A 243 20.89 -12.88 9.36
C ASP A 243 20.00 -13.98 9.93
N GLU A 244 20.35 -14.50 11.11
CA GLU A 244 19.58 -15.50 11.88
C GLU A 244 19.25 -16.79 11.09
N GLY A 245 19.97 -17.08 10.00
CA GLY A 245 19.69 -18.21 9.12
C GLY A 245 20.42 -19.50 9.47
N ARG A 246 21.51 -19.44 10.25
CA ARG A 246 22.37 -20.59 10.57
C ARG A 246 21.63 -21.71 11.28
N ALA A 247 21.01 -21.42 12.42
CA ALA A 247 20.28 -22.43 13.20
C ALA A 247 19.21 -23.15 12.36
N LYS A 248 18.46 -22.38 11.54
CA LYS A 248 17.44 -22.93 10.64
C LYS A 248 18.06 -23.79 9.53
N THR A 249 19.20 -23.39 8.99
CA THR A 249 19.93 -24.18 8.00
C THR A 249 20.47 -25.48 8.60
N GLU A 250 21.04 -25.42 9.79
CA GLU A 250 21.55 -26.60 10.54
C GLU A 250 20.41 -27.56 10.88
N GLU A 251 19.26 -27.05 11.30
CA GLU A 251 18.06 -27.87 11.54
C GLU A 251 17.55 -28.50 10.23
N LEU A 252 17.49 -27.74 9.14
CA LEU A 252 16.90 -28.23 7.90
C LEU A 252 17.82 -29.15 7.10
N PHE A 253 19.13 -28.94 7.12
CA PHE A 253 20.12 -29.65 6.30
C PHE A 253 21.11 -30.46 7.17
N HIS A 254 20.58 -31.27 8.08
CA HIS A 254 21.38 -32.06 9.03
C HIS A 254 21.84 -33.42 8.48
N GLU A 255 21.39 -33.83 7.30
CA GLU A 255 21.78 -35.12 6.72
C GLU A 255 23.21 -35.14 6.17
N PRO A 256 23.89 -36.30 6.16
CA PRO A 256 25.31 -36.41 5.83
C PRO A 256 25.72 -35.96 4.42
N GLU A 257 24.77 -35.85 3.49
CA GLU A 257 25.04 -35.33 2.14
C GLU A 257 25.22 -33.79 2.08
N PHE A 258 24.84 -33.08 3.15
CA PHE A 258 24.91 -31.63 3.25
C PHE A 258 26.06 -31.20 4.16
N ASP A 259 27.01 -30.46 3.60
CA ASP A 259 28.03 -29.76 4.37
C ASP A 259 27.57 -28.33 4.61
N ILE A 260 27.70 -27.83 5.83
CA ILE A 260 27.33 -26.45 6.16
C ILE A 260 28.60 -25.61 6.28
N LEU A 261 28.63 -24.45 5.61
CA LEU A 261 29.76 -23.53 5.71
C LEU A 261 29.94 -23.09 7.18
N ALA A 262 31.12 -23.37 7.74
CA ALA A 262 31.36 -23.23 9.18
C ALA A 262 31.29 -21.78 9.68
N GLU A 263 31.72 -20.82 8.86
CA GLU A 263 31.82 -19.42 9.26
C GLU A 263 31.12 -18.49 8.26
N ASP A 264 30.41 -17.49 8.79
CA ASP A 264 29.59 -16.57 8.01
C ASP A 264 30.35 -15.36 7.43
N ALA A 265 31.68 -15.44 7.32
CA ALA A 265 32.48 -14.33 6.78
C ALA A 265 32.19 -14.11 5.27
N PRO A 266 32.01 -12.86 4.79
CA PRO A 266 31.83 -12.58 3.37
C PRO A 266 32.93 -13.13 2.48
N GLU A 267 34.17 -13.16 2.99
CA GLU A 267 35.33 -13.77 2.33
C GLU A 267 35.12 -15.27 2.07
N ASN A 268 34.57 -16.00 3.06
CA ASN A 268 34.25 -17.43 2.94
C ASN A 268 33.08 -17.68 1.98
N PHE A 269 32.07 -16.80 1.96
CA PHE A 269 30.98 -16.84 0.97
C PHE A 269 31.53 -16.70 -0.46
N LEU A 270 32.42 -15.73 -0.69
CA LEU A 270 33.03 -15.50 -2.00
C LEU A 270 33.90 -16.68 -2.42
N GLU A 271 34.69 -17.27 -1.51
CA GLU A 271 35.49 -18.45 -1.81
C GLU A 271 34.63 -19.68 -2.15
N ALA A 272 33.56 -19.90 -1.40
CA ALA A 272 32.60 -20.97 -1.67
C ALA A 272 31.96 -20.81 -3.07
N TYR A 273 31.58 -19.58 -3.44
CA TYR A 273 31.05 -19.31 -4.78
C TYR A 273 32.13 -19.45 -5.87
N ARG A 274 33.34 -18.94 -5.64
CA ARG A 274 34.46 -18.98 -6.58
C ARG A 274 34.91 -20.41 -6.89
N LYS A 275 34.80 -21.33 -5.94
CA LYS A 275 35.20 -22.75 -6.12
C LYS A 275 34.04 -23.68 -6.45
N ALA A 276 32.78 -23.24 -6.32
CA ALA A 276 31.62 -24.05 -6.69
C ALA A 276 31.68 -24.50 -8.17
N SER A 277 31.21 -25.73 -8.42
CA SER A 277 30.99 -26.26 -9.77
C SER A 277 29.56 -26.03 -10.26
N TYR A 278 28.63 -25.78 -9.34
CA TYR A 278 27.28 -25.33 -9.64
C TYR A 278 26.70 -24.56 -8.45
N VAL A 279 25.83 -23.58 -8.70
CA VAL A 279 25.16 -22.78 -7.65
C VAL A 279 23.64 -22.92 -7.73
N ILE A 280 22.98 -23.12 -6.60
CA ILE A 280 21.52 -22.94 -6.47
C ILE A 280 21.27 -21.82 -5.46
N THR A 281 20.40 -20.87 -5.81
CA THR A 281 20.11 -19.75 -4.91
C THR A 281 18.71 -19.17 -5.09
N ASP A 282 18.16 -18.59 -4.03
CA ASP A 282 16.97 -17.75 -4.08
C ASP A 282 17.27 -16.28 -3.77
N SER A 283 18.56 -15.91 -3.81
CA SER A 283 19.08 -14.58 -3.54
C SER A 283 19.44 -13.87 -4.84
N PHE A 284 19.04 -12.60 -4.97
CA PHE A 284 19.45 -11.77 -6.11
C PHE A 284 20.97 -11.62 -6.18
N HIS A 285 21.62 -11.34 -5.04
CA HIS A 285 23.07 -11.24 -4.99
C HIS A 285 23.74 -12.60 -5.09
N GLY A 286 23.08 -13.68 -4.64
CA GLY A 286 23.53 -15.04 -4.95
C GLY A 286 23.59 -15.28 -6.46
N THR A 287 22.56 -14.88 -7.21
CA THR A 287 22.58 -14.94 -8.68
C THR A 287 23.68 -14.05 -9.26
N ALA A 288 23.83 -12.83 -8.77
CA ALA A 288 24.87 -11.91 -9.24
C ALA A 288 26.29 -12.48 -9.07
N PHE A 289 26.62 -13.04 -7.90
CA PHE A 289 27.94 -13.61 -7.64
C PHE A 289 28.20 -14.90 -8.41
N ALA A 290 27.17 -15.71 -8.68
CA ALA A 290 27.32 -16.83 -9.61
C ALA A 290 27.74 -16.34 -11.01
N VAL A 291 27.21 -15.21 -11.46
CA VAL A 291 27.55 -14.63 -12.76
C VAL A 291 28.94 -13.98 -12.75
N ILE A 292 29.30 -13.24 -11.69
CA ILE A 292 30.63 -12.62 -11.52
C ILE A 292 31.73 -13.68 -11.60
N PHE A 293 31.57 -14.81 -10.90
CA PHE A 293 32.52 -15.92 -10.93
C PHE A 293 32.31 -16.88 -12.11
N GLN A 294 31.36 -16.60 -13.00
CA GLN A 294 30.97 -17.42 -14.16
C GLN A 294 30.69 -18.88 -13.81
N LYS A 295 29.94 -19.11 -12.73
CA LYS A 295 29.53 -20.42 -12.27
C LYS A 295 28.19 -20.83 -12.85
N PRO A 296 28.04 -22.05 -13.38
CA PRO A 296 26.75 -22.60 -13.73
C PRO A 296 25.77 -22.50 -12.55
N PHE A 297 24.54 -22.00 -12.77
CA PHE A 297 23.65 -21.71 -11.65
C PHE A 297 22.16 -21.88 -11.96
N SER A 298 21.34 -22.18 -10.96
CA SER A 298 19.89 -22.05 -11.05
C SER A 298 19.35 -21.13 -9.96
N SER A 299 18.32 -20.36 -10.30
CA SER A 299 17.70 -19.40 -9.39
C SER A 299 16.24 -19.77 -9.11
N ILE A 300 15.87 -19.77 -7.84
CA ILE A 300 14.48 -19.85 -7.39
C ILE A 300 13.99 -18.43 -7.13
N TYR A 301 12.96 -17.99 -7.83
CA TYR A 301 12.44 -16.64 -7.64
C TYR A 301 11.73 -16.53 -6.29
N ASN A 302 12.36 -15.82 -5.36
CA ASN A 302 11.81 -15.62 -4.03
C ASN A 302 10.59 -14.68 -4.09
N THR A 303 9.39 -15.24 -3.97
CA THR A 303 8.13 -14.51 -4.10
C THR A 303 7.90 -13.51 -2.95
N LYS A 304 8.38 -13.84 -1.74
CA LYS A 304 8.30 -12.98 -0.55
C LYS A 304 9.20 -11.74 -0.69
N ARG A 305 10.35 -11.89 -1.34
CA ARG A 305 11.39 -10.85 -1.48
C ARG A 305 11.38 -10.11 -2.83
N GLY A 306 10.38 -10.40 -3.68
CA GLY A 306 10.13 -9.71 -4.94
C GLY A 306 10.64 -10.48 -6.16
N ILE A 307 9.73 -10.87 -7.04
CA ILE A 307 10.01 -11.62 -8.28
C ILE A 307 10.62 -10.72 -9.36
N ASP A 308 10.13 -9.48 -9.47
CA ASP A 308 10.46 -8.59 -10.59
C ASP A 308 11.96 -8.27 -10.69
N ARG A 309 12.68 -8.26 -9.56
CA ARG A 309 14.14 -8.02 -9.55
C ARG A 309 14.92 -9.15 -10.22
N PHE A 310 14.48 -10.41 -10.06
CA PHE A 310 15.12 -11.54 -10.72
C PHE A 310 14.89 -11.51 -12.22
N LYS A 311 13.64 -11.24 -12.64
CA LYS A 311 13.28 -11.07 -14.05
C LYS A 311 14.10 -9.96 -14.71
N SER A 312 14.20 -8.81 -14.03
CA SER A 312 14.99 -7.68 -14.53
C SER A 312 16.47 -8.03 -14.69
N LEU A 313 17.08 -8.70 -13.70
CA LEU A 313 18.49 -9.07 -13.74
C LEU A 313 18.76 -10.15 -14.80
N LEU A 314 18.02 -11.25 -14.78
CA LEU A 314 18.25 -12.36 -15.71
C LEU A 314 17.93 -11.99 -17.16
N GLY A 315 16.93 -11.12 -17.39
CA GLY A 315 16.69 -10.56 -18.71
C GLY A 315 17.86 -9.69 -19.19
N ALA A 316 18.39 -8.81 -18.32
CA ALA A 316 19.54 -7.97 -18.65
C ALA A 316 20.82 -8.77 -18.93
N LEU A 317 21.00 -9.90 -18.23
CA LEU A 317 22.12 -10.83 -18.42
C LEU A 317 21.95 -11.78 -19.62
N GLY A 318 20.82 -11.73 -20.33
CA GLY A 318 20.52 -12.59 -21.49
C GLY A 318 20.19 -14.04 -21.13
N PHE A 319 19.80 -14.29 -19.87
CA PHE A 319 19.42 -15.61 -19.36
C PHE A 319 17.91 -15.84 -19.33
N ASP A 320 17.12 -14.79 -19.10
CA ASP A 320 15.67 -14.83 -18.94
C ASP A 320 15.22 -15.97 -17.99
N GLU A 321 14.08 -16.59 -18.24
CA GLU A 321 13.55 -17.71 -17.45
C GLU A 321 14.36 -19.00 -17.59
N ARG A 322 15.39 -19.06 -18.46
CA ARG A 322 16.17 -20.30 -18.69
C ARG A 322 16.96 -20.74 -17.46
N ARG A 323 17.27 -19.83 -16.54
CA ARG A 323 17.98 -20.17 -15.28
C ARG A 323 17.03 -20.33 -14.10
N ARG A 324 15.72 -20.23 -14.31
CA ARG A 324 14.73 -20.37 -13.25
C ARG A 324 14.38 -21.84 -13.01
N ILE A 325 14.31 -22.22 -11.74
CA ILE A 325 13.70 -23.47 -11.26
C ILE A 325 12.68 -23.16 -10.15
N TYR A 326 11.84 -24.12 -9.78
CA TYR A 326 10.80 -23.95 -8.77
C TYR A 326 11.09 -24.81 -7.54
N ALA A 327 10.78 -24.27 -6.36
CA ALA A 327 10.80 -25.06 -5.13
C ALA A 327 9.77 -26.19 -5.23
N GLY A 328 10.18 -27.41 -4.89
CA GLY A 328 9.34 -28.60 -4.99
C GLY A 328 9.25 -29.20 -6.41
N ASP A 329 10.07 -28.77 -7.37
CA ASP A 329 10.13 -29.42 -8.69
C ASP A 329 10.45 -30.93 -8.54
N SER A 330 9.63 -31.77 -9.18
CA SER A 330 9.82 -33.23 -9.21
C SER A 330 11.09 -33.63 -9.96
N GLN A 331 11.60 -34.85 -9.71
CA GLN A 331 12.77 -35.36 -10.43
C GLN A 331 12.56 -35.33 -11.95
N GLU A 332 11.38 -35.73 -12.44
CA GLU A 332 11.02 -35.73 -13.87
C GLU A 332 11.10 -34.32 -14.48
N ARG A 333 10.58 -33.29 -13.79
CA ARG A 333 10.67 -31.90 -14.25
C ARG A 333 12.11 -31.41 -14.30
N VAL A 334 12.88 -31.73 -13.25
CA VAL A 334 14.30 -31.38 -13.19
C VAL A 334 15.05 -32.06 -14.34
N ASP A 335 14.82 -33.34 -14.59
CA ASP A 335 15.45 -34.12 -15.67
C ASP A 335 15.09 -33.58 -17.05
N ALA A 336 13.81 -33.25 -17.30
CA ALA A 336 13.34 -32.65 -18.55
C ALA A 336 13.89 -31.23 -18.81
N ASN A 337 14.26 -30.48 -17.77
CA ASN A 337 14.77 -29.13 -17.93
C ASN A 337 16.22 -29.12 -18.44
N LYS A 338 16.41 -29.00 -19.76
CA LYS A 338 17.73 -28.95 -20.42
C LYS A 338 18.64 -27.82 -19.95
N PHE A 339 18.09 -26.77 -19.34
CA PHE A 339 18.89 -25.65 -18.85
C PHE A 339 19.53 -25.94 -17.49
N ILE A 340 19.09 -26.96 -16.76
CA ILE A 340 19.84 -27.47 -15.59
C ILE A 340 21.05 -28.25 -16.13
N SER A 341 22.15 -27.54 -16.37
CA SER A 341 23.36 -28.04 -17.02
C SER A 341 24.61 -27.36 -16.47
N ARG A 342 25.72 -28.11 -16.38
CA ARG A 342 27.06 -27.61 -16.00
C ARG A 342 27.70 -26.71 -17.07
N LYS A 343 27.12 -26.59 -18.27
CA LYS A 343 27.61 -25.70 -19.32
C LYS A 343 26.65 -24.51 -19.46
N ILE A 344 27.18 -23.29 -19.31
CA ILE A 344 26.45 -22.04 -19.52
C ILE A 344 27.27 -21.13 -20.42
N ASN A 345 26.60 -20.50 -21.39
CA ASN A 345 27.18 -19.43 -22.19
C ASN A 345 27.00 -18.08 -21.46
N PHE A 346 28.11 -17.48 -21.02
CA PHE A 346 28.13 -16.18 -20.35
C PHE A 346 28.37 -14.99 -21.29
N THR A 347 28.46 -15.17 -22.61
CA THR A 347 28.80 -14.07 -23.55
C THR A 347 27.88 -12.85 -23.41
N ALA A 348 26.57 -13.05 -23.36
CA ALA A 348 25.61 -11.95 -23.20
C ALA A 348 25.74 -11.29 -21.81
N ALA A 349 25.91 -12.10 -20.76
CA ALA A 349 26.12 -11.62 -19.40
C ALA A 349 27.42 -10.81 -19.28
N ASN A 350 28.54 -11.30 -19.82
CA ASN A 350 29.82 -10.63 -19.81
C ASN A 350 29.77 -9.30 -20.58
N ARG A 351 29.08 -9.25 -21.72
CA ARG A 351 28.85 -8.00 -22.44
C ARG A 351 28.08 -6.99 -21.57
N TYR A 352 26.99 -7.43 -20.94
CA TYR A 352 26.23 -6.59 -20.00
C TYR A 352 27.09 -6.10 -18.83
N LEU A 353 27.93 -6.97 -18.26
CA LEU A 353 28.85 -6.59 -17.19
C LEU A 353 29.87 -5.54 -17.66
N THR A 354 30.57 -5.78 -18.75
CA THR A 354 31.61 -4.87 -19.25
C THR A 354 31.04 -3.52 -19.68
N GLU A 355 30.04 -3.52 -20.57
CA GLU A 355 29.43 -2.29 -21.09
C GLU A 355 28.67 -1.55 -19.98
N GLY A 356 27.89 -2.28 -19.18
CA GLY A 356 27.11 -1.73 -18.08
C GLY A 356 27.99 -1.14 -16.98
N ARG A 357 29.12 -1.79 -16.65
CA ARG A 357 30.12 -1.27 -15.71
C ARG A 357 30.74 0.02 -16.23
N GLN A 358 31.22 0.04 -17.48
CA GLN A 358 31.83 1.23 -18.07
C GLN A 358 30.86 2.42 -18.09
N GLN A 359 29.62 2.18 -18.53
CA GLN A 359 28.57 3.20 -18.54
C GLN A 359 28.24 3.69 -17.12
N SER A 360 28.15 2.78 -16.16
CA SER A 360 27.79 3.14 -14.78
C SER A 360 28.92 3.83 -14.01
N LEU A 361 30.18 3.47 -14.25
CA LEU A 361 31.35 4.18 -13.72
C LEU A 361 31.48 5.58 -14.33
N SER A 362 31.25 5.72 -15.64
CA SER A 362 31.21 7.02 -16.32
C SER A 362 30.09 7.91 -15.76
N TRP A 363 28.90 7.33 -15.56
CA TRP A 363 27.78 7.99 -14.91
C TRP A 363 28.13 8.42 -13.48
N LEU A 364 28.70 7.54 -12.67
CA LEU A 364 29.09 7.83 -11.29
C LEU A 364 30.15 8.93 -11.22
N LYS A 365 31.18 8.87 -12.05
CA LYS A 365 32.22 9.92 -12.15
C LYS A 365 31.62 11.28 -12.50
N THR A 366 30.68 11.31 -13.45
CA THR A 366 29.98 12.52 -13.86
C THR A 366 29.10 13.05 -12.72
N ALA A 367 28.32 12.18 -12.09
CA ALA A 367 27.44 12.52 -10.98
C ALA A 367 28.21 13.10 -9.78
N LEU A 368 29.40 12.55 -9.46
CA LEU A 368 30.26 13.03 -8.37
C LEU A 368 31.03 14.31 -8.69
N SER A 369 31.18 14.68 -9.96
CA SER A 369 31.92 15.90 -10.36
C SER A 369 31.02 17.07 -10.77
N THR A 370 29.75 16.82 -11.14
CA THR A 370 28.80 17.87 -11.58
C THR A 370 28.52 18.86 -10.45
N PRO A 371 28.70 20.18 -10.59
CA PRO A 371 28.43 21.15 -9.51
C PRO A 371 26.99 21.07 -8.97
N ALA A 372 26.79 21.34 -7.68
CA ALA A 372 25.46 21.38 -7.07
C ALA A 372 24.60 22.47 -7.74
N GLN A 373 23.33 22.17 -8.05
CA GLN A 373 22.41 23.14 -8.64
C GLN A 373 21.99 24.18 -7.59
N HIS A 374 22.69 25.33 -7.52
CA HIS A 374 22.25 26.45 -6.68
C HIS A 374 20.95 27.05 -7.22
N LYS A 375 19.81 26.73 -6.59
CA LYS A 375 18.62 27.59 -6.65
C LYS A 375 18.72 28.62 -5.54
N VAL A 376 19.30 29.78 -5.86
CA VAL A 376 19.32 30.94 -4.95
C VAL A 376 17.88 31.30 -4.56
N LYS A 377 17.51 31.05 -3.31
CA LYS A 377 16.40 31.73 -2.66
C LYS A 377 16.97 32.82 -1.77
N THR A 378 16.97 34.05 -2.28
CA THR A 378 17.22 35.23 -1.46
C THR A 378 16.07 35.36 -0.46
N VAL A 379 16.33 35.03 0.81
CA VAL A 379 15.49 35.48 1.92
C VAL A 379 16.41 36.27 2.85
N ALA A 380 16.26 37.59 2.80
CA ALA A 380 16.95 38.50 3.69
C ALA A 380 16.60 38.17 5.15
N ALA A 381 17.64 37.98 5.96
CA ALA A 381 17.53 37.83 7.39
C ALA A 381 16.91 39.10 8.01
N LYS A 382 15.89 38.93 8.86
CA LYS A 382 15.59 39.91 9.91
C LYS A 382 15.55 39.20 11.26
N THR A 383 16.41 39.74 12.10
CA THR A 383 16.75 39.40 13.47
C THR A 383 15.53 39.38 14.39
N VAL A 384 15.56 38.44 15.33
CA VAL A 384 14.60 38.33 16.44
C VAL A 384 14.87 39.44 17.45
N HIS A 385 13.84 40.20 17.82
CA HIS A 385 13.73 40.81 19.15
C HIS A 385 12.33 40.57 19.72
N ALA A 386 12.31 40.27 21.01
CA ALA A 386 11.17 39.81 21.79
C ALA A 386 10.28 40.95 22.29
N ALA A 387 9.12 40.54 22.81
CA ALA A 387 8.11 41.26 23.59
C ALA A 387 7.03 42.04 22.82
N GLY A 388 5.76 41.71 23.10
CA GLY A 388 4.60 42.52 22.71
C GLY A 388 3.34 41.68 22.46
N GLN A 389 2.34 41.87 23.32
CA GLN A 389 1.00 41.30 23.28
C GLN A 389 0.35 41.35 21.88
N ILE A 390 -0.27 40.23 21.44
CA ILE A 390 -1.08 40.20 20.22
C ILE A 390 -2.54 40.51 20.59
N THR A 391 -2.93 41.77 20.43
CA THR A 391 -4.32 42.17 20.18
C THR A 391 -4.62 42.05 18.69
N ALA A 392 -5.70 41.35 18.33
CA ALA A 392 -6.14 41.16 16.95
C ALA A 392 -6.71 42.46 16.33
N PRO A 393 -6.30 42.87 15.12
CA PRO A 393 -7.04 43.85 14.33
C PRO A 393 -7.81 43.20 13.17
N LYS A 394 -9.08 43.62 13.14
CA LYS A 394 -10.15 43.55 12.14
C LYS A 394 -9.76 43.33 10.67
N ALA A 395 -10.60 42.51 10.02
CA ALA A 395 -10.70 42.36 8.57
C ALA A 395 -11.10 43.69 7.89
N ALA A 396 -10.34 44.10 6.87
CA ALA A 396 -10.70 45.16 5.95
C ALA A 396 -11.21 44.57 4.63
N ALA A 397 -12.40 45.01 4.23
CA ALA A 397 -13.11 44.63 3.03
C ALA A 397 -12.38 45.14 1.77
N ILE A 398 -12.33 44.31 0.73
CA ILE A 398 -11.92 44.72 -0.63
C ILE A 398 -13.19 44.85 -1.48
N ALA A 399 -13.35 46.04 -2.06
CA ALA A 399 -14.46 46.45 -2.90
C ALA A 399 -14.51 45.71 -4.26
N PRO A 400 -15.70 45.54 -4.86
CA PRO A 400 -15.85 44.86 -6.14
C PRO A 400 -15.50 45.79 -7.32
N PRO A 401 -14.87 45.29 -8.39
CA PRO A 401 -14.73 46.05 -9.63
C PRO A 401 -16.08 46.11 -10.37
N ARG A 402 -16.39 47.31 -10.88
CA ARG A 402 -17.59 47.66 -11.66
C ARG A 402 -17.60 46.99 -13.06
N PRO A 403 -18.79 46.83 -13.68
CA PRO A 403 -18.98 46.11 -14.93
C PRO A 403 -18.69 46.99 -16.15
N ILE A 404 -18.12 46.38 -17.19
CA ILE A 404 -18.05 46.95 -18.55
C ILE A 404 -18.99 46.13 -19.43
N GLU A 405 -20.02 46.81 -19.95
CA GLU A 405 -20.98 46.31 -20.92
C GLU A 405 -20.47 46.47 -22.38
N PRO A 406 -21.12 45.83 -23.37
CA PRO A 406 -20.47 45.21 -24.51
C PRO A 406 -20.29 46.17 -25.69
N ASN A 407 -19.27 45.92 -26.53
CA ASN A 407 -19.23 46.48 -27.87
C ASN A 407 -19.21 45.37 -28.93
N THR A 408 -20.13 45.52 -29.86
CA THR A 408 -20.39 44.73 -31.06
C THR A 408 -19.39 45.05 -32.17
N ASP A 409 -19.45 44.26 -33.24
CA ASP A 409 -18.74 44.42 -34.52
C ASP A 409 -17.26 44.00 -34.48
N GLY A 410 -16.71 43.18 -35.37
CA GLY A 410 -17.01 42.96 -36.77
C GLY A 410 -15.70 43.14 -37.54
N VAL A 411 -15.42 42.24 -38.48
CA VAL A 411 -14.40 42.35 -39.56
C VAL A 411 -12.99 41.80 -39.30
N PHE A 412 -12.67 40.79 -40.14
CA PHE A 412 -11.35 40.24 -40.42
C PHE A 412 -10.46 41.27 -41.14
N GLY A 413 -9.26 41.54 -40.62
CA GLY A 413 -8.21 42.30 -41.29
C GLY A 413 -6.90 41.50 -41.39
N ARG A 414 -6.35 41.44 -42.60
CA ARG A 414 -5.18 40.67 -43.04
C ARG A 414 -3.87 41.23 -42.48
N HIS A 415 -2.90 40.37 -42.18
CA HIS A 415 -1.49 40.63 -42.49
C HIS A 415 -0.79 39.36 -42.98
N THR A 416 -0.30 39.47 -44.21
CA THR A 416 0.54 38.55 -44.97
C THR A 416 2.01 38.80 -44.67
N GLY A 417 2.79 37.73 -44.53
CA GLY A 417 4.26 37.75 -44.49
C GLY A 417 4.81 36.33 -44.65
N ALA A 418 5.19 36.03 -45.89
CA ALA A 418 5.77 34.79 -46.43
C ALA A 418 7.24 34.60 -45.98
N LEU A 419 7.95 33.47 -46.15
CA LEU A 419 7.73 32.04 -46.36
C LEU A 419 9.14 31.43 -46.20
N GLY A 420 9.28 30.33 -45.47
CA GLY A 420 10.42 29.41 -45.56
C GLY A 420 9.87 28.03 -45.81
N GLN A 421 9.84 27.62 -47.08
CA GLN A 421 9.17 26.42 -47.58
C GLN A 421 9.88 25.13 -47.13
N THR A 422 9.13 24.22 -46.52
CA THR A 422 9.30 22.79 -46.73
C THR A 422 7.98 22.26 -47.31
N ALA A 423 8.10 21.44 -48.36
CA ALA A 423 6.99 21.04 -49.23
C ALA A 423 5.81 20.45 -48.44
N ALA A 424 4.65 21.11 -48.51
CA ALA A 424 3.41 20.61 -47.94
C ALA A 424 2.80 19.56 -48.88
N LEU A 425 2.68 18.33 -48.38
CA LEU A 425 1.75 17.34 -48.93
C LEU A 425 0.34 17.95 -49.00
N PRO A 426 -0.47 17.66 -50.03
CA PRO A 426 -1.81 18.24 -50.16
C PRO A 426 -2.67 17.80 -48.97
N GLN A 427 -2.98 18.73 -48.05
CA GLN A 427 -3.89 18.46 -46.94
C GLN A 427 -5.29 18.22 -47.49
N GLN A 428 -5.74 16.96 -47.44
CA GLN A 428 -7.11 16.58 -47.76
C GLN A 428 -8.05 17.29 -46.77
N ARG A 429 -8.89 18.20 -47.27
CA ARG A 429 -9.77 19.02 -46.45
C ARG A 429 -10.83 18.14 -45.76
N LEU A 430 -10.87 18.12 -44.43
CA LEU A 430 -11.82 17.30 -43.65
C LEU A 430 -13.27 17.72 -43.94
N ARG A 431 -14.08 16.82 -44.49
CA ARG A 431 -15.51 17.04 -44.76
C ARG A 431 -16.37 16.36 -43.70
N PHE A 432 -16.89 17.16 -42.77
CA PHE A 432 -17.78 16.66 -41.72
C PHE A 432 -19.24 16.60 -42.20
N GLN A 433 -19.95 15.56 -41.77
CA GLN A 433 -21.37 15.33 -41.95
C GLN A 433 -21.99 14.99 -40.60
N SER A 434 -23.28 15.27 -40.41
CA SER A 434 -23.99 14.92 -39.18
C SER A 434 -25.29 14.18 -39.50
N ASN A 435 -25.67 13.26 -38.61
CA ASN A 435 -26.97 12.57 -38.67
C ASN A 435 -28.11 13.40 -38.03
N SER A 436 -27.83 14.63 -37.58
CA SER A 436 -28.77 15.45 -36.83
C SER A 436 -28.55 16.94 -37.09
N PRO A 437 -29.62 17.77 -37.15
CA PRO A 437 -29.50 19.22 -37.28
C PRO A 437 -28.93 19.89 -36.02
N ALA A 438 -28.65 19.13 -34.96
CA ALA A 438 -28.04 19.62 -33.72
C ALA A 438 -26.66 20.26 -33.94
N TRP A 439 -25.92 19.81 -34.94
CA TRP A 439 -24.57 20.29 -35.23
C TRP A 439 -24.57 21.40 -36.29
N LYS A 440 -23.88 22.51 -35.99
CA LYS A 440 -23.54 23.55 -36.96
C LYS A 440 -22.10 23.34 -37.42
N ILE A 441 -21.91 23.13 -38.72
CA ILE A 441 -20.61 22.90 -39.34
C ILE A 441 -20.20 24.18 -40.08
N VAL A 442 -19.04 24.74 -39.75
CA VAL A 442 -18.48 25.92 -40.43
C VAL A 442 -17.04 25.63 -40.84
N ASN A 443 -16.78 25.58 -42.15
CA ASN A 443 -15.44 25.38 -42.70
C ASN A 443 -14.67 26.71 -42.66
N LEU A 444 -13.55 26.74 -41.94
CA LEU A 444 -12.68 27.91 -41.80
C LEU A 444 -11.39 27.74 -42.64
N PRO A 445 -10.58 28.80 -42.83
CA PRO A 445 -9.29 28.70 -43.50
C PRO A 445 -8.27 27.79 -42.77
N ARG A 446 -8.40 27.65 -41.44
CA ARG A 446 -7.60 26.75 -40.59
C ARG A 446 -8.53 25.88 -39.74
N GLY A 447 -9.02 24.78 -40.33
CA GLY A 447 -9.87 23.78 -39.68
C GLY A 447 -11.38 23.96 -39.89
N THR A 448 -12.15 23.07 -39.26
CA THR A 448 -13.62 23.03 -39.31
C THR A 448 -14.20 23.19 -37.90
N LEU A 449 -15.06 24.19 -37.71
CA LEU A 449 -15.77 24.43 -36.47
C LEU A 449 -17.05 23.59 -36.42
N LEU A 450 -17.15 22.76 -35.39
CA LEU A 450 -18.29 21.88 -35.08
C LEU A 450 -18.96 22.41 -33.82
N GLY A 451 -20.02 23.20 -33.98
CA GLY A 451 -20.71 23.86 -32.86
C GLY A 451 -22.07 23.24 -32.54
N LEU A 452 -22.43 23.25 -31.25
CA LEU A 452 -23.79 22.97 -30.76
C LEU A 452 -24.43 24.30 -30.32
N PRO A 453 -25.25 24.93 -31.18
CA PRO A 453 -25.74 26.29 -30.93
C PRO A 453 -26.85 26.36 -29.87
N LYS A 454 -27.63 25.28 -29.66
CA LYS A 454 -28.76 25.26 -28.72
C LYS A 454 -28.36 24.59 -27.38
N PRO A 455 -28.60 25.23 -26.22
CA PRO A 455 -28.52 24.57 -24.92
C PRO A 455 -29.51 23.40 -24.89
N GLY A 456 -29.02 22.17 -24.74
CA GLY A 456 -29.84 20.95 -24.80
C GLY A 456 -29.65 20.10 -26.05
N ALA A 457 -28.84 20.53 -27.03
CA ALA A 457 -28.50 19.70 -28.21
C ALA A 457 -27.52 18.55 -27.90
N ALA A 458 -26.94 18.53 -26.70
CA ALA A 458 -25.98 17.55 -26.20
C ALA A 458 -26.66 16.24 -25.78
N VAL A 459 -27.39 15.62 -26.70
CA VAL A 459 -28.18 14.39 -26.47
C VAL A 459 -27.48 13.20 -27.12
N ARG A 460 -27.63 12.03 -26.49
CA ARG A 460 -27.15 10.76 -27.03
C ARG A 460 -27.85 10.45 -28.35
N GLY A 461 -27.10 10.01 -29.36
CA GLY A 461 -27.62 9.70 -30.71
C GLY A 461 -27.35 10.78 -31.76
N ASN A 462 -27.09 12.03 -31.34
CA ASN A 462 -26.65 13.09 -32.24
C ASN A 462 -25.13 12.97 -32.50
N HIS A 463 -24.75 12.55 -33.69
CA HIS A 463 -23.37 12.28 -34.08
C HIS A 463 -22.90 13.20 -35.22
N ILE A 464 -21.60 13.46 -35.24
CA ILE A 464 -20.91 14.14 -36.33
C ILE A 464 -19.69 13.31 -36.73
N PHE A 465 -19.44 13.18 -38.02
CA PHE A 465 -18.41 12.28 -38.54
C PHE A 465 -17.78 12.79 -39.83
N CYS A 466 -16.57 12.36 -40.14
CA CYS A 466 -15.87 12.61 -41.40
C CYS A 466 -15.10 11.36 -41.84
N ASP A 467 -14.79 11.25 -43.12
CA ASP A 467 -13.98 10.13 -43.62
C ASP A 467 -12.54 10.20 -43.07
N LEU A 468 -11.99 9.03 -42.77
CA LEU A 468 -10.58 8.87 -42.41
C LEU A 468 -9.71 8.87 -43.68
N PRO A 469 -8.42 9.26 -43.58
CA PRO A 469 -7.50 9.26 -44.72
C PRO A 469 -7.30 7.88 -45.38
N GLN A 470 -7.51 6.80 -44.63
CA GLN A 470 -7.43 5.42 -45.10
C GLN A 470 -8.46 4.54 -44.40
N LYS A 471 -8.83 3.43 -45.04
CA LYS A 471 -9.72 2.41 -44.44
C LYS A 471 -8.96 1.62 -43.37
N LEU A 472 -9.69 1.19 -42.34
CA LEU A 472 -9.12 0.40 -41.26
C LEU A 472 -9.28 -1.10 -41.54
N HIS A 473 -8.21 -1.86 -41.33
CA HIS A 473 -8.21 -3.32 -41.40
C HIS A 473 -8.53 -3.93 -40.03
N LYS A 474 -9.45 -4.90 -39.98
CA LYS A 474 -9.80 -5.59 -38.74
C LYS A 474 -8.57 -6.27 -38.16
N GLY A 475 -8.27 -6.00 -36.90
CA GLY A 475 -7.13 -6.57 -36.18
C GLY A 475 -5.82 -5.79 -36.33
N ALA A 476 -5.73 -4.83 -37.26
CA ALA A 476 -4.59 -3.94 -37.38
C ALA A 476 -4.62 -2.83 -36.31
N ALA A 477 -3.43 -2.39 -35.87
CA ALA A 477 -3.26 -1.33 -34.89
C ALA A 477 -2.97 0.01 -35.59
N TYR A 478 -3.55 1.08 -35.06
CA TYR A 478 -3.43 2.42 -35.62
C TYR A 478 -3.22 3.45 -34.51
N ARG A 479 -2.51 4.52 -34.86
CA ARG A 479 -2.39 5.76 -34.08
C ARG A 479 -3.15 6.87 -34.77
N LEU A 480 -4.19 7.39 -34.13
CA LEU A 480 -4.91 8.59 -34.56
C LEU A 480 -4.37 9.81 -33.82
N ILE A 481 -3.96 10.82 -34.56
CA ILE A 481 -3.48 12.10 -34.03
C ILE A 481 -4.48 13.18 -34.47
N ILE A 482 -5.02 13.93 -33.51
CA ILE A 482 -5.97 15.01 -33.76
C ILE A 482 -5.47 16.32 -33.19
N ARG A 483 -5.46 17.38 -34.01
CA ARG A 483 -5.21 18.75 -33.57
C ARG A 483 -6.52 19.52 -33.53
N TRP A 484 -6.91 19.98 -32.35
CA TRP A 484 -8.22 20.58 -32.14
C TRP A 484 -8.27 21.53 -30.93
N ARG A 485 -9.35 22.30 -30.81
CA ARG A 485 -9.76 23.06 -29.62
C ARG A 485 -11.11 22.55 -29.17
N LEU A 486 -11.28 22.39 -27.87
CA LEU A 486 -12.52 21.90 -27.27
C LEU A 486 -13.18 22.96 -26.40
N ARG A 487 -14.51 23.03 -26.45
CA ARG A 487 -15.33 23.85 -25.57
C ARG A 487 -16.50 23.02 -25.06
N THR A 488 -16.48 22.65 -23.79
CA THR A 488 -17.56 21.90 -23.13
C THR A 488 -17.42 22.02 -21.61
N ARG A 489 -18.52 21.84 -20.87
CA ARG A 489 -18.55 21.67 -19.41
C ARG A 489 -18.31 20.21 -18.96
N GLY A 490 -18.27 19.27 -19.91
CA GLY A 490 -17.94 17.87 -19.63
C GLY A 490 -16.50 17.67 -19.18
N THR A 491 -16.22 16.57 -18.48
CA THR A 491 -14.88 16.24 -17.99
C THR A 491 -14.01 15.51 -19.03
N ALA A 492 -14.63 14.93 -20.06
CA ALA A 492 -13.95 14.26 -21.16
C ALA A 492 -14.81 14.19 -22.43
N VAL A 493 -14.15 14.04 -23.59
CA VAL A 493 -14.75 13.76 -24.89
C VAL A 493 -14.27 12.40 -25.40
N ASN A 494 -15.19 11.49 -25.71
CA ASN A 494 -14.83 10.20 -26.31
C ASN A 494 -14.69 10.32 -27.82
N LEU A 495 -13.69 9.66 -28.37
CA LEU A 495 -13.40 9.60 -29.80
C LEU A 495 -13.81 8.23 -30.33
N HIS A 496 -14.42 8.21 -31.52
CA HIS A 496 -14.96 7.00 -32.11
C HIS A 496 -14.50 6.83 -33.55
N ILE A 497 -14.43 5.58 -33.98
CA ILE A 497 -14.41 5.19 -35.40
C ILE A 497 -15.74 4.53 -35.76
N ARG A 498 -16.25 4.79 -36.96
CA ARG A 498 -17.56 4.32 -37.44
C ARG A 498 -17.41 3.58 -38.77
N ASN A 499 -18.18 2.50 -38.92
CA ASN A 499 -18.44 1.87 -40.20
C ASN A 499 -19.72 2.50 -40.80
N PRO A 500 -19.63 3.23 -41.93
CA PRO A 500 -20.77 3.97 -42.47
C PRO A 500 -21.91 3.10 -43.00
N LYS A 501 -21.65 1.82 -43.34
CA LYS A 501 -22.66 0.90 -43.88
C LYS A 501 -23.50 0.24 -42.79
N THR A 502 -22.87 -0.13 -41.67
CA THR A 502 -23.52 -0.88 -40.57
C THR A 502 -23.87 -0.02 -39.37
N GLU A 503 -23.41 1.24 -39.37
CA GLU A 503 -23.48 2.19 -38.25
C GLU A 503 -22.79 1.73 -36.96
N ARG A 504 -22.12 0.58 -36.97
CA ARG A 504 -21.30 0.12 -35.86
C ARG A 504 -20.15 1.09 -35.63
N PHE A 505 -19.89 1.37 -34.36
CA PHE A 505 -18.77 2.22 -33.97
C PHE A 505 -18.02 1.64 -32.77
N GLN A 506 -16.76 2.04 -32.65
CA GLN A 506 -15.86 1.67 -31.56
C GLN A 506 -15.30 2.94 -30.92
N VAL A 507 -15.29 2.98 -29.58
CA VAL A 507 -14.53 4.01 -28.84
C VAL A 507 -13.04 3.69 -28.96
N ILE A 508 -12.25 4.67 -29.39
CA ILE A 508 -10.78 4.53 -29.57
C ILE A 508 -9.98 5.28 -28.49
N GLY A 509 -10.62 6.17 -27.73
CA GLY A 509 -9.99 6.87 -26.62
C GLY A 509 -10.85 8.01 -26.07
N SER A 510 -10.36 8.67 -25.03
CA SER A 510 -11.03 9.79 -24.36
C SER A 510 -10.06 10.94 -24.11
N ALA A 511 -10.37 12.13 -24.63
CA ALA A 511 -9.63 13.35 -24.35
C ALA A 511 -10.13 13.96 -23.02
N ALA A 512 -9.28 13.96 -21.98
CA ALA A 512 -9.60 14.57 -20.70
C ALA A 512 -9.52 16.11 -20.77
N LEU A 513 -10.42 16.78 -20.07
CA LEU A 513 -10.51 18.24 -19.99
C LEU A 513 -10.08 18.69 -18.60
N ARG A 514 -8.82 19.11 -18.47
CA ARG A 514 -8.21 19.56 -17.20
C ARG A 514 -8.17 21.09 -17.06
N ASP A 515 -8.54 21.83 -18.10
CA ASP A 515 -8.52 23.29 -18.12
C ASP A 515 -9.75 23.82 -18.88
N THR A 516 -10.33 24.93 -18.42
CA THR A 516 -11.60 25.50 -18.97
C THR A 516 -11.37 26.47 -20.13
N LYS A 517 -10.11 26.81 -20.43
CA LYS A 517 -9.73 27.68 -21.56
C LYS A 517 -9.56 26.86 -22.84
N ALA A 518 -10.27 27.26 -23.91
CA ALA A 518 -10.21 26.60 -25.22
C ALA A 518 -8.87 26.88 -25.94
N SER A 519 -7.78 26.23 -25.53
CA SER A 519 -6.47 26.28 -26.20
C SER A 519 -6.35 25.20 -27.29
N TRP A 520 -5.45 25.42 -28.26
CA TRP A 520 -5.08 24.40 -29.24
C TRP A 520 -4.34 23.26 -28.54
N ARG A 521 -4.72 22.02 -28.85
CA ARG A 521 -4.08 20.81 -28.34
C ARG A 521 -3.96 19.75 -29.43
N ILE A 522 -2.99 18.86 -29.22
CA ILE A 522 -2.80 17.65 -30.03
C ILE A 522 -3.04 16.48 -29.09
N ASP A 523 -3.97 15.59 -29.45
CA ASP A 523 -4.21 14.35 -28.72
C ASP A 523 -3.92 13.16 -29.63
N THR A 524 -3.32 12.12 -29.05
CA THR A 524 -2.89 10.91 -29.75
C THR A 524 -3.58 9.70 -29.13
N PHE A 525 -4.15 8.85 -29.97
CA PHE A 525 -4.92 7.67 -29.57
C PHE A 525 -4.48 6.45 -30.37
N ASP A 526 -3.88 5.48 -29.67
CA ASP A 526 -3.48 4.21 -30.26
C ASP A 526 -4.57 3.16 -30.00
N PHE A 527 -5.03 2.47 -31.04
CA PHE A 527 -6.14 1.52 -30.96
C PHE A 527 -6.01 0.38 -31.97
N VAL A 528 -6.65 -0.75 -31.67
CA VAL A 528 -6.83 -1.87 -32.63
C VAL A 528 -8.24 -1.79 -33.21
N ALA A 529 -8.37 -1.85 -34.53
CA ALA A 529 -9.67 -1.82 -35.20
C ALA A 529 -10.42 -3.16 -34.98
N LYS A 530 -11.53 -3.15 -34.23
CA LYS A 530 -12.27 -4.37 -33.85
C LYS A 530 -13.20 -4.90 -34.94
N PHE A 531 -13.60 -4.04 -35.88
CA PHE A 531 -14.51 -4.37 -36.97
C PHE A 531 -13.88 -3.95 -38.30
N ALA A 532 -14.17 -4.70 -39.37
CA ALA A 532 -13.74 -4.36 -40.72
C ALA A 532 -14.51 -3.14 -41.25
N ASP A 533 -13.93 -2.47 -42.25
CA ASP A 533 -14.55 -1.38 -43.00
C ASP A 533 -14.96 -0.15 -42.17
N CYS A 534 -14.36 0.04 -40.99
CA CYS A 534 -14.43 1.33 -40.30
C CYS A 534 -13.62 2.34 -41.13
N SER A 535 -14.30 3.39 -41.61
CA SER A 535 -13.70 4.38 -42.52
C SER A 535 -13.99 5.82 -42.11
N GLN A 536 -14.65 6.04 -40.98
CA GLN A 536 -15.04 7.38 -40.53
C GLN A 536 -14.60 7.63 -39.08
N PHE A 537 -14.13 8.85 -38.82
CA PHE A 537 -13.99 9.41 -37.48
C PHE A 537 -15.33 9.97 -37.02
N MET A 538 -15.69 9.82 -35.74
CA MET A 538 -16.98 10.26 -35.20
C MET A 538 -16.87 10.83 -33.78
N LEU A 539 -17.70 11.86 -33.51
CA LEU A 539 -17.93 12.46 -32.19
C LEU A 539 -19.43 12.47 -31.85
N GLY A 540 -19.76 12.27 -30.58
CA GLY A 540 -21.12 12.36 -30.06
C GLY A 540 -21.41 13.68 -29.34
N ALA A 541 -22.59 14.28 -29.60
CA ALA A 541 -22.99 15.57 -29.02
C ALA A 541 -23.10 15.53 -27.50
N VAL A 542 -23.39 14.35 -26.91
CA VAL A 542 -23.50 14.14 -25.45
C VAL A 542 -22.24 14.57 -24.67
N HIS A 543 -21.07 14.63 -25.32
CA HIS A 543 -19.82 15.06 -24.71
C HIS A 543 -19.65 16.59 -24.64
N PHE A 544 -20.53 17.36 -25.32
CA PHE A 544 -20.40 18.79 -25.54
C PHE A 544 -21.53 19.57 -24.86
N GLY A 545 -21.40 19.78 -23.54
CA GLY A 545 -22.38 20.52 -22.73
C GLY A 545 -22.00 21.99 -22.53
N GLY A 546 -23.01 22.88 -22.44
CA GLY A 546 -22.83 24.30 -22.12
C GLY A 546 -23.00 25.25 -23.32
N ARG A 547 -22.88 26.56 -23.06
CA ARG A 547 -23.08 27.61 -24.09
C ARG A 547 -21.91 27.62 -25.08
N LEU A 548 -22.23 27.59 -26.38
CA LEU A 548 -21.27 27.51 -27.50
C LEU A 548 -20.36 26.28 -27.40
N ALA A 549 -20.89 25.14 -26.94
CA ALA A 549 -20.13 23.90 -26.85
C ALA A 549 -19.79 23.36 -28.25
N GLY A 550 -18.66 22.69 -28.39
CA GLY A 550 -18.20 22.17 -29.67
C GLY A 550 -16.70 21.92 -29.75
N ALA A 551 -16.23 21.67 -30.96
CA ALA A 551 -14.82 21.47 -31.28
C ALA A 551 -14.43 22.29 -32.53
N LEU A 552 -13.23 22.85 -32.54
CA LEU A 552 -12.59 23.35 -33.77
C LEU A 552 -11.46 22.37 -34.12
N ILE A 553 -11.60 21.65 -35.23
CA ILE A 553 -10.65 20.59 -35.63
C ILE A 553 -9.81 21.10 -36.81
N ASP A 554 -8.49 21.09 -36.66
CA ASP A 554 -7.56 21.47 -37.73
C ASP A 554 -7.18 20.26 -38.58
N THR A 555 -6.60 19.23 -37.95
CA THR A 555 -6.11 18.04 -38.64
C THR A 555 -6.50 16.77 -37.89
N ILE A 556 -6.75 15.72 -38.67
CA ILE A 556 -6.84 14.33 -38.22
C ILE A 556 -5.90 13.53 -39.11
N SER A 557 -4.91 12.89 -38.52
CA SER A 557 -4.00 11.97 -39.21
C SER A 557 -4.07 10.59 -38.59
N LEU A 558 -3.81 9.58 -39.41
CA LEU A 558 -3.84 8.19 -39.01
C LEU A 558 -2.56 7.51 -39.48
N GLN A 559 -1.92 6.75 -38.60
CA GLN A 559 -0.72 5.98 -38.87
C GLN A 559 -0.99 4.52 -38.51
N GLU A 560 -0.67 3.57 -39.39
CA GLU A 560 -0.68 2.14 -39.06
C GLU A 560 0.57 1.77 -38.25
N LEU A 561 0.39 0.97 -37.21
CA LEU A 561 1.45 0.59 -36.27
C LEU A 561 1.94 -0.83 -36.57
N THR A 562 3.25 -1.07 -36.51
CA THR A 562 3.84 -2.40 -36.73
C THR A 562 3.77 -3.26 -35.48
N THR A 563 4.00 -4.57 -35.61
CA THR A 563 3.99 -5.54 -34.49
C THR A 563 5.01 -5.20 -33.38
N GLU A 564 6.06 -4.45 -33.70
CA GLU A 564 7.08 -3.99 -32.76
C GLU A 564 6.57 -2.79 -31.91
N ASP A 565 5.76 -1.90 -32.50
CA ASP A 565 5.10 -0.76 -31.82
C ASP A 565 3.99 -1.19 -30.84
N ILE A 566 3.48 -2.43 -30.99
CA ILE A 566 2.36 -2.97 -30.21
C ILE A 566 2.81 -3.52 -28.83
N THR A 567 4.13 -3.59 -28.57
CA THR A 567 4.70 -4.05 -27.29
C THR A 567 4.60 -3.01 -26.15
N GLY A 568 3.45 -2.37 -26.03
CA GLY A 568 3.17 -1.37 -24.99
C GLY A 568 1.73 -0.89 -24.91
N LEU A 569 0.83 -1.33 -25.79
CA LEU A 569 -0.55 -0.86 -25.78
C LEU A 569 -1.38 -1.60 -24.71
N PRO A 570 -2.07 -0.89 -23.80
CA PRO A 570 -3.07 -1.52 -22.97
C PRO A 570 -4.16 -2.05 -23.90
N LEU A 571 -4.40 -3.36 -23.88
CA LEU A 571 -5.66 -3.90 -24.35
C LEU A 571 -6.77 -3.20 -23.55
N SER A 572 -7.43 -2.22 -24.16
CA SER A 572 -8.75 -1.75 -23.74
C SER A 572 -9.77 -2.85 -24.03
N THR A 573 -9.70 -3.88 -23.18
CA THR A 573 -10.88 -4.64 -22.82
C THR A 573 -11.69 -3.70 -21.93
N GLY A 574 -12.99 -3.54 -22.21
CA GLY A 574 -13.89 -2.91 -21.23
C GLY A 574 -13.64 -3.59 -19.89
N SER A 575 -13.52 -2.79 -18.83
CA SER A 575 -13.03 -3.29 -17.55
C SER A 575 -13.87 -4.50 -17.12
N GLY A 576 -13.27 -5.70 -17.16
CA GLY A 576 -13.97 -6.92 -16.77
C GLY A 576 -14.46 -6.81 -15.31
N PRO A 577 -15.43 -7.64 -14.87
CA PRO A 577 -15.97 -7.58 -13.51
C PRO A 577 -14.89 -7.56 -12.42
N ALA A 578 -13.78 -8.27 -12.63
CA ALA A 578 -12.62 -8.26 -11.73
C ALA A 578 -11.93 -6.88 -11.63
N GLN A 579 -11.79 -6.15 -12.73
CA GLN A 579 -11.18 -4.81 -12.74
C GLN A 579 -12.11 -3.77 -12.10
N VAL A 580 -13.42 -3.85 -12.36
CA VAL A 580 -14.42 -2.98 -11.71
C VAL A 580 -14.46 -3.25 -10.21
N SER A 581 -14.49 -4.53 -9.80
CA SER A 581 -14.46 -4.93 -8.39
C SER A 581 -13.21 -4.40 -7.70
N LYS A 582 -12.04 -4.54 -8.35
CA LYS A 582 -10.78 -3.99 -7.85
C LYS A 582 -10.82 -2.47 -7.69
N SER A 583 -11.32 -1.73 -8.68
CA SER A 583 -11.45 -0.27 -8.59
C SER A 583 -12.33 0.15 -7.42
N LEU A 584 -13.51 -0.46 -7.32
CA LEU A 584 -14.49 -0.17 -6.28
C LEU A 584 -13.99 -0.53 -4.87
N ALA A 585 -13.20 -1.61 -4.74
CA ALA A 585 -12.56 -2.00 -3.49
C ALA A 585 -11.42 -1.03 -3.11
N LEU A 586 -10.67 -0.50 -4.08
CA LEU A 586 -9.66 0.53 -3.84
C LEU A 586 -10.30 1.84 -3.38
N ASP A 587 -11.45 2.21 -3.93
CA ASP A 587 -12.20 3.39 -3.50
C ASP A 587 -12.73 3.23 -2.06
N ASP A 588 -13.27 2.06 -1.71
CA ASP A 588 -13.65 1.74 -0.34
C ASP A 588 -12.47 1.84 0.62
N HIS A 589 -11.33 1.25 0.22
CA HIS A 589 -10.10 1.30 0.98
C HIS A 589 -9.63 2.74 1.18
N ALA A 590 -9.66 3.58 0.14
CA ALA A 590 -9.26 4.98 0.23
C ALA A 590 -10.14 5.76 1.22
N ARG A 591 -11.47 5.58 1.15
CA ARG A 591 -12.41 6.19 2.11
C ARG A 591 -12.16 5.73 3.54
N PHE A 592 -11.96 4.42 3.73
CA PHE A 592 -11.67 3.86 5.04
C PHE A 592 -10.34 4.37 5.61
N ALA A 593 -9.28 4.37 4.80
CA ALA A 593 -7.95 4.84 5.20
C ALA A 593 -7.96 6.32 5.57
N ALA A 594 -8.65 7.16 4.80
CA ALA A 594 -8.80 8.58 5.12
C ALA A 594 -9.51 8.80 6.47
N SER A 595 -10.59 8.04 6.73
CA SER A 595 -11.31 8.09 8.00
C SER A 595 -10.47 7.57 9.18
N LEU A 596 -9.73 6.47 8.98
CA LEU A 596 -8.86 5.88 10.00
C LEU A 596 -7.73 6.84 10.42
N ALA A 597 -7.06 7.49 9.46
CA ALA A 597 -6.01 8.47 9.73
C ALA A 597 -6.54 9.64 10.58
N GLN A 598 -7.76 10.10 10.30
CA GLN A 598 -8.42 11.14 11.10
C GLN A 598 -8.78 10.66 12.50
N ASN A 599 -9.15 9.38 12.67
CA ASN A 599 -9.51 8.83 13.98
C ASN A 599 -8.30 8.73 14.92
N SER A 600 -7.10 8.47 14.40
CA SER A 600 -5.86 8.41 15.20
C SER A 600 -5.39 9.77 15.73
N SER A 601 -5.94 10.89 15.23
CA SER A 601 -5.61 12.22 15.72
C SER A 601 -6.21 12.47 17.10
N ALA A 602 -5.38 12.90 18.05
CA ALA A 602 -5.82 13.33 19.37
C ALA A 602 -6.83 14.49 19.33
N LYS A 603 -6.94 15.22 18.20
CA LYS A 603 -7.86 16.35 18.00
C LYS A 603 -9.28 15.92 17.56
N ASN A 604 -9.46 14.73 17.00
CA ASN A 604 -10.76 14.29 16.50
C ASN A 604 -11.67 13.75 17.63
N LYS A 605 -12.79 14.44 17.88
CA LYS A 605 -13.78 14.06 18.90
C LYS A 605 -14.36 12.66 18.68
N LYS A 606 -14.66 12.26 17.43
CA LYS A 606 -15.23 10.95 17.11
C LYS A 606 -14.22 9.81 17.36
N GLY A 607 -12.97 10.02 16.98
CA GLY A 607 -11.89 9.08 17.26
C GLY A 607 -11.65 8.89 18.76
N ALA A 608 -11.69 9.98 19.54
CA ALA A 608 -11.58 9.91 21.00
C ALA A 608 -12.76 9.17 21.65
N ARG A 609 -14.02 9.44 21.22
CA ARG A 609 -15.21 8.69 21.66
C ARG A 609 -15.02 7.18 21.45
N ALA A 610 -14.55 6.78 20.27
CA ALA A 610 -14.32 5.38 19.92
C ALA A 610 -13.24 4.71 20.80
N ARG A 611 -12.12 5.39 21.08
CA ARG A 611 -11.06 4.85 21.95
C ARG A 611 -11.47 4.77 23.42
N ILE A 612 -12.16 5.78 23.93
CA ILE A 612 -12.74 5.73 25.29
C ILE A 612 -13.64 4.50 25.40
N MET A 613 -14.56 4.31 24.46
CA MET A 613 -15.48 3.16 24.48
C MET A 613 -14.74 1.83 24.32
N PHE A 614 -13.72 1.76 23.46
CA PHE A 614 -12.93 0.55 23.26
C PHE A 614 -12.25 0.09 24.56
N HIS A 615 -11.62 1.02 25.29
CA HIS A 615 -10.96 0.71 26.56
C HIS A 615 -11.96 0.48 27.70
N ALA A 616 -13.00 1.30 27.81
CA ALA A 616 -14.06 1.15 28.80
C ALA A 616 -14.77 -0.20 28.65
N HIS A 617 -15.14 -0.59 27.43
CA HIS A 617 -15.79 -1.87 27.18
C HIS A 617 -14.89 -3.08 27.48
N ALA A 618 -13.58 -2.97 27.26
CA ALA A 618 -12.63 -4.00 27.70
C ALA A 618 -12.65 -4.19 29.23
N ILE A 619 -12.85 -3.10 29.97
CA ILE A 619 -12.99 -3.12 31.43
C ILE A 619 -14.37 -3.70 31.83
N GLU A 620 -15.46 -3.30 31.17
CA GLU A 620 -16.80 -3.86 31.42
C GLU A 620 -16.85 -5.39 31.26
N LYS A 621 -16.22 -5.93 30.20
CA LYS A 621 -16.13 -7.39 30.02
C LYS A 621 -15.41 -8.05 31.19
N GLY A 622 -14.34 -7.44 31.68
CA GLY A 622 -13.61 -7.95 32.84
C GLY A 622 -14.44 -7.88 34.14
N LEU A 623 -15.24 -6.83 34.30
CA LEU A 623 -16.19 -6.67 35.41
C LEU A 623 -17.33 -7.69 35.37
N SER A 624 -17.64 -8.24 34.19
CA SER A 624 -18.76 -9.15 33.99
C SER A 624 -18.42 -10.62 34.26
N HIS A 625 -17.20 -10.92 34.72
CA HIS A 625 -16.82 -12.28 35.11
C HIS A 625 -17.37 -12.61 36.48
N SER A 626 -18.04 -13.76 36.61
CA SER A 626 -18.42 -14.30 37.93
C SER A 626 -17.18 -14.64 38.74
N ASN A 627 -16.13 -15.19 38.10
CA ASN A 627 -14.81 -15.35 38.71
C ASN A 627 -13.96 -14.09 38.53
N PHE A 628 -14.32 -13.04 39.26
CA PHE A 628 -13.69 -11.73 39.16
C PHE A 628 -12.22 -11.74 39.59
N ARG A 629 -11.32 -11.28 38.71
CA ARG A 629 -9.89 -11.14 39.01
C ARG A 629 -9.54 -9.71 39.40
N ALA A 630 -9.29 -9.46 40.69
CA ALA A 630 -8.84 -8.16 41.17
C ALA A 630 -7.57 -7.66 40.44
N GLY A 631 -7.50 -6.36 40.16
CA GLY A 631 -6.37 -5.70 39.49
C GLY A 631 -6.23 -5.99 38.00
N PHE A 632 -7.25 -6.55 37.34
CA PHE A 632 -7.22 -6.74 35.87
C PHE A 632 -7.24 -5.40 35.13
N GLY A 633 -6.83 -5.37 33.86
CA GLY A 633 -6.89 -4.15 33.04
C GLY A 633 -5.59 -3.36 32.93
N LYS A 634 -4.43 -4.02 33.15
CA LYS A 634 -3.07 -3.46 33.00
C LYS A 634 -2.79 -2.71 31.70
N ILE A 635 -3.59 -2.95 30.65
CA ILE A 635 -3.50 -2.24 29.35
C ILE A 635 -4.66 -1.26 29.18
N SER A 636 -5.89 -1.70 29.46
CA SER A 636 -7.10 -0.92 29.19
C SER A 636 -7.29 0.26 30.13
N VAL A 637 -6.95 0.11 31.43
CA VAL A 637 -7.12 1.19 32.42
C VAL A 637 -6.15 2.35 32.16
N PRO A 638 -4.83 2.12 31.95
CA PRO A 638 -3.92 3.20 31.56
C PRO A 638 -4.31 3.91 30.26
N ALA A 639 -4.79 3.15 29.27
CA ALA A 639 -5.20 3.71 28.00
C ALA A 639 -6.49 4.55 28.11
N LEU A 640 -7.46 4.08 28.91
CA LEU A 640 -8.66 4.86 29.23
C LEU A 640 -8.30 6.17 29.97
N ALA A 641 -7.42 6.10 30.96
CA ALA A 641 -6.95 7.27 31.69
C ALA A 641 -6.30 8.31 30.76
N ARG A 642 -5.45 7.86 29.82
CA ARG A 642 -4.84 8.73 28.81
C ARG A 642 -5.89 9.44 27.94
N GLU A 643 -6.90 8.72 27.46
CA GLU A 643 -7.94 9.30 26.62
C GLU A 643 -8.84 10.27 27.38
N MET A 644 -9.23 9.94 28.63
CA MET A 644 -10.07 10.80 29.47
C MET A 644 -9.32 12.07 29.93
N ASN A 645 -8.07 11.95 30.36
CA ASN A 645 -7.22 13.11 30.67
C ASN A 645 -7.03 13.98 29.41
N GLY A 646 -6.76 13.34 28.27
CA GLY A 646 -6.68 14.00 26.98
C GLY A 646 -7.98 14.71 26.60
N TRP A 647 -9.15 14.14 26.89
CA TRP A 647 -10.45 14.74 26.62
C TRP A 647 -10.60 16.11 27.30
N LEU A 648 -10.35 16.16 28.61
CA LEU A 648 -10.41 17.42 29.37
C LEU A 648 -9.33 18.41 28.94
N LYS A 649 -8.10 17.94 28.68
CA LYS A 649 -7.00 18.80 28.22
C LYS A 649 -7.31 19.53 26.91
N HIS A 650 -8.12 18.92 26.04
CA HIS A 650 -8.56 19.53 24.78
C HIS A 650 -9.84 20.38 24.93
N GLY A 651 -10.27 20.68 26.16
CA GLY A 651 -11.45 21.52 26.43
C GLY A 651 -12.77 20.90 25.96
N ARG A 652 -12.85 19.56 25.89
CA ARG A 652 -14.06 18.88 25.45
C ARG A 652 -15.06 18.73 26.58
N ASP A 653 -16.33 18.80 26.21
CA ASP A 653 -17.45 18.68 27.14
C ASP A 653 -17.41 17.35 27.92
N PRO A 654 -17.29 17.39 29.26
CA PRO A 654 -17.32 16.18 30.09
C PRO A 654 -18.71 15.54 30.15
N GLN A 655 -19.79 16.25 29.79
CA GLN A 655 -21.15 15.69 29.71
C GLN A 655 -21.36 14.80 28.48
N ASP A 656 -20.35 14.65 27.62
CA ASP A 656 -20.40 13.72 26.51
C ASP A 656 -20.62 12.28 27.00
N ILE A 657 -21.62 11.60 26.42
CA ILE A 657 -22.05 10.28 26.88
C ILE A 657 -20.91 9.25 26.91
N PHE A 658 -19.94 9.33 25.99
CA PHE A 658 -18.81 8.40 25.96
C PHE A 658 -17.83 8.64 27.13
N PHE A 659 -17.62 9.91 27.49
CA PHE A 659 -16.80 10.28 28.64
C PHE A 659 -17.50 9.84 29.94
N GLN A 660 -18.81 10.11 30.05
CA GLN A 660 -19.63 9.68 31.20
C GLN A 660 -19.65 8.16 31.35
N THR A 661 -19.80 7.40 30.26
CA THR A 661 -19.69 5.94 30.30
C THR A 661 -18.31 5.49 30.76
N GLY A 662 -17.22 6.10 30.28
CA GLY A 662 -15.87 5.80 30.75
C GLY A 662 -15.71 6.05 32.26
N ALA A 663 -16.27 7.15 32.77
CA ALA A 663 -16.28 7.48 34.18
C ALA A 663 -17.08 6.46 35.01
N ALA A 664 -18.30 6.11 34.57
CA ALA A 664 -19.15 5.13 35.26
C ALA A 664 -18.56 3.72 35.27
N VAL A 665 -17.89 3.29 34.19
CA VAL A 665 -17.15 2.03 34.16
C VAL A 665 -16.04 2.01 35.21
N MET A 666 -15.26 3.09 35.31
CA MET A 666 -14.22 3.20 36.32
C MET A 666 -14.77 3.31 37.74
N GLN A 667 -15.93 3.93 37.93
CA GLN A 667 -16.62 3.98 39.22
C GLN A 667 -17.05 2.57 39.65
N SER A 668 -17.67 1.81 38.74
CA SER A 668 -18.04 0.40 38.97
C SER A 668 -16.81 -0.46 39.26
N TYR A 669 -15.72 -0.25 38.53
CA TYR A 669 -14.44 -0.91 38.76
C TYR A 669 -13.89 -0.59 40.16
N HIS A 670 -13.89 0.68 40.57
CA HIS A 670 -13.39 1.10 41.87
C HIS A 670 -14.20 0.51 43.01
N ARG A 671 -15.54 0.66 43.00
CA ARG A 671 -16.43 0.10 44.03
C ARG A 671 -16.28 -1.42 44.18
N ARG A 672 -16.13 -2.15 43.06
CA ARG A 672 -15.92 -3.59 43.10
C ARG A 672 -14.59 -3.95 43.79
N HIS A 673 -13.51 -3.22 43.54
CA HIS A 673 -12.23 -3.45 44.21
C HIS A 673 -12.24 -3.04 45.68
N GLU A 674 -12.93 -1.95 46.04
CA GLU A 674 -13.13 -1.56 47.44
C GLU A 674 -13.86 -2.65 48.22
N SER A 675 -14.94 -3.22 47.66
CA SER A 675 -15.68 -4.33 48.30
C SER A 675 -14.81 -5.58 48.54
N LEU A 676 -13.78 -5.77 47.71
CA LEU A 676 -12.83 -6.89 47.79
C LEU A 676 -11.55 -6.52 48.55
N LYS A 677 -11.47 -5.32 49.15
CA LYS A 677 -10.29 -4.79 49.85
C LYS A 677 -9.00 -4.90 49.02
N SER A 678 -9.10 -4.72 47.70
CA SER A 678 -7.99 -4.89 46.76
C SER A 678 -7.39 -3.54 46.38
N ASP A 679 -6.06 -3.39 46.53
CA ASP A 679 -5.37 -2.15 46.19
C ASP A 679 -5.25 -1.95 44.67
N ILE A 680 -5.83 -0.85 44.18
CA ILE A 680 -5.73 -0.39 42.79
C ILE A 680 -5.17 1.03 42.67
N SER A 681 -4.45 1.52 43.69
CA SER A 681 -3.90 2.88 43.75
C SER A 681 -3.03 3.22 42.53
N HIS A 682 -2.27 2.25 42.03
CA HIS A 682 -1.45 2.39 40.81
C HIS A 682 -2.26 2.67 39.52
N PHE A 683 -3.53 2.26 39.45
CA PHE A 683 -4.43 2.61 38.36
C PHE A 683 -5.11 3.94 38.61
N TRP A 684 -5.51 4.19 39.85
CA TRP A 684 -6.17 5.44 40.25
C TRP A 684 -5.30 6.66 40.00
N SER A 685 -4.00 6.58 40.31
CA SER A 685 -3.02 7.66 40.12
C SER A 685 -2.81 8.09 38.66
N GLN A 686 -3.27 7.30 37.68
CA GLN A 686 -3.14 7.63 36.26
C GLN A 686 -4.23 8.60 35.78
N PHE A 687 -5.32 8.74 36.52
CA PHE A 687 -6.37 9.71 36.23
C PHE A 687 -6.01 11.05 36.90
N SER A 688 -6.15 12.16 36.16
CA SER A 688 -5.96 13.49 36.75
C SER A 688 -7.01 13.77 37.83
N PRO A 689 -6.74 14.64 38.83
CA PRO A 689 -7.69 14.93 39.90
C PRO A 689 -9.09 15.32 39.40
N LYS A 690 -9.17 16.09 38.30
CA LYS A 690 -10.45 16.45 37.67
C LYS A 690 -11.19 15.23 37.11
N VAL A 691 -10.48 14.28 36.49
CA VAL A 691 -11.11 13.06 35.99
C VAL A 691 -11.52 12.13 37.13
N GLN A 692 -10.71 12.05 38.20
CA GLN A 692 -11.06 11.29 39.41
C GLN A 692 -12.37 11.81 40.02
N ASP A 693 -12.56 13.12 40.11
CA ASP A 693 -13.81 13.73 40.58
C ASP A 693 -15.02 13.31 39.72
N TYR A 694 -14.89 13.35 38.39
CA TYR A 694 -15.95 12.85 37.49
C TYR A 694 -16.22 11.34 37.66
N ILE A 695 -15.20 10.53 37.95
CA ILE A 695 -15.38 9.10 38.21
C ILE A 695 -16.16 8.88 39.51
N LEU A 696 -15.80 9.56 40.60
CA LEU A 696 -16.46 9.42 41.89
C LEU A 696 -17.94 9.80 41.81
N HIS A 697 -18.28 10.85 41.06
CA HIS A 697 -19.64 11.36 40.88
C HIS A 697 -20.38 10.82 39.65
N ALA A 698 -19.84 9.82 38.96
CA ALA A 698 -20.46 9.27 37.76
C ALA A 698 -21.83 8.62 38.04
N ASP A 699 -22.76 8.71 37.10
CA ASP A 699 -24.02 7.95 37.14
C ASP A 699 -23.76 6.50 36.74
N SER A 700 -23.87 5.57 37.69
CA SER A 700 -23.66 4.13 37.48
C SER A 700 -24.61 3.49 36.47
N ARG A 701 -25.69 4.18 36.07
CA ARG A 701 -26.60 3.75 34.99
C ARG A 701 -26.07 4.05 33.60
N THR A 702 -24.92 4.72 33.46
CA THR A 702 -24.35 5.11 32.16
C THR A 702 -23.24 4.19 31.65
N GLY A 703 -22.72 3.29 32.49
CA GLY A 703 -21.68 2.32 32.15
C GLY A 703 -21.48 1.26 33.24
N GLY A 704 -20.66 0.23 32.95
CA GLY A 704 -20.32 -0.83 33.90
C GLY A 704 -21.06 -2.13 33.58
N VAL A 705 -21.43 -2.88 34.61
CA VAL A 705 -22.13 -4.17 34.47
C VAL A 705 -23.51 -4.16 35.11
N MET A 706 -24.36 -5.06 34.65
CA MET A 706 -25.70 -5.32 35.18
C MET A 706 -26.04 -6.81 35.02
N GLU A 707 -26.94 -7.32 35.85
CA GLU A 707 -27.51 -8.66 35.68
C GLU A 707 -28.22 -8.77 34.32
N ALA A 708 -28.19 -9.95 33.70
CA ALA A 708 -28.74 -10.17 32.38
C ALA A 708 -30.26 -9.92 32.34
N ALA A 709 -30.98 -10.28 33.41
CA ALA A 709 -32.41 -10.06 33.54
C ALA A 709 -32.81 -8.62 33.91
N ALA A 710 -31.86 -7.79 34.34
CA ALA A 710 -32.18 -6.43 34.75
C ALA A 710 -32.64 -5.56 33.56
N PRO A 711 -33.62 -4.66 33.75
CA PRO A 711 -34.06 -3.76 32.69
C PRO A 711 -32.93 -2.79 32.35
N ARG A 712 -32.62 -2.67 31.05
CA ARG A 712 -31.61 -1.71 30.56
C ARG A 712 -32.20 -0.32 30.32
N GLU A 713 -33.45 -0.27 29.90
CA GLU A 713 -34.23 0.95 29.62
C GLU A 713 -35.58 0.80 30.32
N ASP A 714 -36.25 1.92 30.65
CA ASP A 714 -37.56 1.91 31.30
C ASP A 714 -38.58 1.10 30.46
N GLN A 715 -39.19 0.09 31.07
CA GLN A 715 -40.12 -0.81 30.37
C GLN A 715 -41.45 -0.10 30.07
N ARG A 716 -41.98 -0.32 28.87
CA ARG A 716 -43.42 -0.18 28.61
C ARG A 716 -44.07 -1.51 28.97
N THR A 717 -45.08 -1.47 29.83
CA THR A 717 -45.83 -2.64 30.32
C THR A 717 -46.48 -3.43 29.17
N SER A 718 -46.29 -4.75 29.08
CA SER A 718 -47.32 -5.69 28.59
C SER A 718 -47.02 -7.19 28.76
N SER A 719 -48.04 -7.89 29.32
CA SER A 719 -48.65 -9.23 29.09
C SER A 719 -47.87 -10.53 28.80
N ASP A 720 -48.54 -11.64 29.16
CA ASP A 720 -48.16 -13.07 29.25
C ASP A 720 -47.61 -13.80 27.99
N SER A 721 -47.28 -13.09 26.91
CA SER A 721 -46.51 -13.63 25.78
C SER A 721 -45.35 -12.70 25.49
N ARG A 722 -44.12 -13.24 25.33
CA ARG A 722 -42.95 -12.41 24.99
C ARG A 722 -43.23 -11.63 23.70
N SER A 723 -43.43 -10.33 23.83
CA SER A 723 -43.64 -9.46 22.68
C SER A 723 -42.32 -9.32 21.91
N PHE A 724 -42.39 -8.92 20.64
CA PHE A 724 -41.18 -8.57 19.87
C PHE A 724 -40.30 -7.54 20.62
N LEU A 725 -40.92 -6.63 21.37
CA LEU A 725 -40.22 -5.65 22.19
C LEU A 725 -39.48 -6.31 23.35
N ASP A 726 -40.03 -7.36 23.96
CA ASP A 726 -39.36 -8.11 25.04
C ASP A 726 -38.13 -8.85 24.52
N VAL A 727 -38.19 -9.41 23.32
CA VAL A 727 -37.02 -10.06 22.68
C VAL A 727 -35.94 -9.04 22.34
N VAL A 728 -36.29 -7.95 21.67
CA VAL A 728 -35.32 -6.92 21.25
C VAL A 728 -34.70 -6.22 22.45
N ASN A 729 -35.52 -5.89 23.46
CA ASN A 729 -35.06 -5.25 24.69
C ASN A 729 -34.39 -6.24 25.64
N GLY A 730 -34.71 -7.52 25.59
CA GLY A 730 -34.10 -8.60 26.37
C GLY A 730 -32.72 -8.97 25.86
N ARG A 731 -32.50 -8.98 24.53
CA ARG A 731 -31.23 -9.44 23.94
C ARG A 731 -30.00 -8.73 24.52
N ARG A 732 -29.10 -9.51 25.10
CA ARG A 732 -27.78 -9.11 25.63
C ARG A 732 -26.67 -9.98 25.06
N SER A 733 -25.42 -9.59 25.30
CA SER A 733 -24.26 -10.42 24.96
C SER A 733 -23.77 -11.09 26.24
N VAL A 734 -24.28 -12.29 26.51
CA VAL A 734 -23.91 -13.12 27.66
C VAL A 734 -22.69 -13.98 27.29
N ARG A 735 -21.75 -14.11 28.21
CA ARG A 735 -20.46 -14.79 27.96
C ARG A 735 -20.15 -15.90 28.97
N GLU A 736 -20.98 -16.06 29.98
CA GLU A 736 -20.92 -17.15 30.93
C GLU A 736 -22.23 -17.95 30.80
N PHE A 737 -22.07 -19.25 30.62
CA PHE A 737 -23.16 -20.16 30.29
C PHE A 737 -23.26 -21.23 31.37
N THR A 738 -24.46 -21.75 31.57
CA THR A 738 -24.68 -22.92 32.41
C THR A 738 -24.14 -24.18 31.72
N ASN A 739 -24.08 -25.29 32.46
CA ASN A 739 -23.74 -26.59 31.89
C ASN A 739 -24.93 -27.26 31.18
N THR A 740 -26.10 -26.61 31.13
CA THR A 740 -27.27 -27.15 30.43
C THR A 740 -26.95 -27.31 28.94
N PRO A 741 -27.07 -28.52 28.37
CA PRO A 741 -26.80 -28.76 26.97
C PRO A 741 -27.71 -27.93 26.07
N VAL A 742 -27.15 -27.40 24.97
CA VAL A 742 -27.94 -26.77 23.91
C VAL A 742 -28.25 -27.82 22.85
N THR A 743 -29.54 -28.03 22.58
CA THR A 743 -30.01 -29.00 21.58
C THR A 743 -29.93 -28.42 20.16
N ASP A 744 -29.78 -29.29 19.15
CA ASP A 744 -29.76 -28.86 17.75
C ASP A 744 -31.11 -28.26 17.35
N ALA A 745 -32.22 -28.81 17.86
CA ALA A 745 -33.57 -28.30 17.63
C ALA A 745 -33.75 -26.83 18.05
N GLN A 746 -33.14 -26.39 19.15
CA GLN A 746 -33.17 -24.97 19.56
C GLN A 746 -32.40 -24.09 18.57
N ILE A 747 -31.25 -24.54 18.08
CA ILE A 747 -30.46 -23.81 17.09
C ILE A 747 -31.20 -23.76 15.75
N GLU A 748 -31.78 -24.88 15.31
CA GLU A 748 -32.60 -24.97 14.10
C GLU A 748 -33.79 -24.01 14.15
N ALA A 749 -34.52 -23.96 15.27
CA ALA A 749 -35.62 -23.01 15.45
C ALA A 749 -35.13 -21.55 15.37
N ALA A 750 -34.00 -21.21 15.99
CA ALA A 750 -33.40 -19.88 15.88
C ALA A 750 -32.94 -19.55 14.44
N VAL A 751 -32.39 -20.53 13.72
CA VAL A 751 -31.99 -20.38 12.31
C VAL A 751 -33.21 -20.22 11.41
N GLN A 752 -34.32 -20.93 11.67
CA GLN A 752 -35.57 -20.80 10.92
C GLN A 752 -36.17 -19.39 11.05
N ILE A 753 -36.07 -18.78 12.23
CA ILE A 753 -36.40 -17.37 12.43
C ILE A 753 -35.43 -16.47 11.63
N ALA A 754 -34.13 -16.75 11.68
CA ALA A 754 -33.11 -16.00 10.94
C ALA A 754 -33.31 -16.03 9.41
N MET A 755 -33.82 -17.13 8.87
CA MET A 755 -34.13 -17.29 7.44
C MET A 755 -35.21 -16.32 6.93
N GLN A 756 -35.97 -15.67 7.82
CA GLN A 756 -36.92 -14.61 7.45
C GLN A 756 -36.23 -13.27 7.14
N ALA A 757 -34.91 -13.16 7.38
CA ALA A 757 -34.16 -11.95 7.06
C ALA A 757 -34.15 -11.69 5.55
N PRO A 758 -34.36 -10.44 5.09
CA PRO A 758 -34.31 -10.12 3.68
C PRO A 758 -32.89 -10.23 3.13
N SER A 759 -32.78 -10.61 1.85
CA SER A 759 -31.53 -10.64 1.09
C SER A 759 -31.72 -9.98 -0.26
N VAL A 760 -30.63 -9.50 -0.88
CA VAL A 760 -30.71 -8.82 -2.18
C VAL A 760 -31.39 -9.73 -3.20
N CYS A 761 -32.49 -9.24 -3.80
CA CYS A 761 -33.30 -10.00 -4.76
C CYS A 761 -33.66 -11.43 -4.31
N ASN A 762 -33.81 -11.66 -2.99
CA ASN A 762 -34.09 -12.97 -2.39
C ASN A 762 -33.05 -14.07 -2.70
N ARG A 763 -31.78 -13.71 -2.90
CA ARG A 763 -30.71 -14.67 -3.29
C ARG A 763 -30.15 -15.51 -2.15
N GLN A 764 -30.48 -15.21 -0.89
CA GLN A 764 -30.29 -16.10 0.27
C GLN A 764 -28.88 -16.69 0.42
N GLY A 765 -27.86 -15.82 0.35
CA GLY A 765 -26.45 -16.22 0.43
C GLY A 765 -25.94 -16.60 1.82
N ALA A 766 -26.70 -16.33 2.90
CA ALA A 766 -26.26 -16.58 4.27
C ALA A 766 -26.12 -18.08 4.60
N ARG A 767 -25.13 -18.43 5.41
CA ARG A 767 -24.88 -19.78 5.93
C ARG A 767 -24.59 -19.71 7.44
N VAL A 768 -24.95 -20.77 8.16
CA VAL A 768 -24.63 -20.96 9.58
C VAL A 768 -23.87 -22.26 9.71
N HIS A 769 -22.63 -22.18 10.19
CA HIS A 769 -21.81 -23.34 10.53
C HIS A 769 -21.87 -23.54 12.04
N GLN A 770 -22.36 -24.70 12.49
CA GLN A 770 -22.46 -25.06 13.91
C GLN A 770 -21.26 -25.92 14.32
N PHE A 771 -20.73 -25.66 15.51
CA PHE A 771 -19.65 -26.42 16.12
C PHE A 771 -19.97 -26.74 17.58
N ASP A 772 -19.62 -27.94 18.00
CA ASP A 772 -19.88 -28.49 19.34
C ASP A 772 -18.70 -29.29 19.92
N ASP A 773 -17.74 -29.72 19.09
CA ASP A 773 -16.47 -30.26 19.58
C ASP A 773 -15.71 -29.19 20.40
N PRO A 774 -15.51 -29.41 21.71
CA PRO A 774 -14.82 -28.45 22.58
C PRO A 774 -13.39 -28.14 22.12
N LYS A 775 -12.70 -29.08 21.46
CA LYS A 775 -11.35 -28.86 20.95
C LYS A 775 -11.36 -27.91 19.76
N ALA A 776 -12.24 -28.14 18.78
CA ALA A 776 -12.44 -27.25 17.64
C ALA A 776 -12.89 -25.85 18.07
N ILE A 777 -13.86 -25.75 18.99
CA ILE A 777 -14.34 -24.48 19.55
C ILE A 777 -13.19 -23.71 20.19
N LYS A 778 -12.42 -24.36 21.06
CA LYS A 778 -11.28 -23.73 21.74
C LYS A 778 -10.22 -23.27 20.74
N ALA A 779 -9.88 -24.09 19.75
CA ALA A 779 -8.92 -23.74 18.71
C ALA A 779 -9.37 -22.53 17.89
N ALA A 780 -10.65 -22.49 17.48
CA ALA A 780 -11.23 -21.37 16.73
C ALA A 780 -11.24 -20.08 17.55
N LEU A 781 -11.70 -20.14 18.80
CA LEU A 781 -11.78 -18.99 19.69
C LEU A 781 -10.40 -18.46 20.10
N ASN A 782 -9.38 -19.32 20.21
CA ASN A 782 -8.00 -18.88 20.42
C ASN A 782 -7.46 -18.06 19.24
N ILE A 783 -7.81 -18.42 18.00
CA ILE A 783 -7.42 -17.65 16.81
C ILE A 783 -8.22 -16.34 16.72
N GLN A 784 -9.52 -16.39 17.02
CA GLN A 784 -10.42 -15.23 17.00
C GLN A 784 -10.01 -14.20 18.08
N GLY A 785 -9.64 -14.67 19.28
CA GLY A 785 -9.01 -13.88 20.35
C GLY A 785 -9.95 -13.00 21.19
N GLY A 786 -11.25 -13.02 20.93
CA GLY A 786 -12.25 -12.18 21.58
C GLY A 786 -12.97 -12.81 22.79
N PHE A 787 -12.74 -14.09 23.06
CA PHE A 787 -13.43 -14.88 24.10
C PHE A 787 -12.52 -15.35 25.25
N GLY A 788 -11.30 -14.81 25.34
CA GLY A 788 -10.36 -15.17 26.39
C GLY A 788 -10.87 -14.84 27.80
N GLY A 789 -10.61 -15.72 28.76
CA GLY A 789 -11.00 -15.55 30.16
C GLY A 789 -12.35 -16.17 30.54
N TYR A 790 -13.19 -16.52 29.56
CA TYR A 790 -14.47 -17.20 29.79
C TYR A 790 -14.33 -18.72 29.64
N LYS A 791 -15.22 -19.47 30.30
CA LYS A 791 -15.39 -20.90 30.01
C LYS A 791 -15.85 -21.07 28.56
N MET A 792 -15.38 -22.13 27.88
CA MET A 792 -15.77 -22.36 26.49
C MET A 792 -17.30 -22.50 26.37
N PRO A 793 -17.91 -21.92 25.33
CA PRO A 793 -19.36 -22.01 25.16
C PRO A 793 -19.77 -23.45 24.81
N PRO A 794 -20.98 -23.89 25.21
CA PRO A 794 -21.52 -25.19 24.83
C PRO A 794 -21.61 -25.38 23.30
N ARG A 795 -21.98 -24.31 22.58
CA ARG A 795 -22.03 -24.31 21.10
C ARG A 795 -21.39 -23.04 20.55
N LEU A 796 -20.80 -23.15 19.38
CA LEU A 796 -20.25 -22.03 18.62
C LEU A 796 -20.86 -22.04 17.22
N LEU A 797 -21.39 -20.90 16.79
CA LEU A 797 -21.87 -20.70 15.42
C LEU A 797 -20.90 -19.78 14.66
N LEU A 798 -20.72 -20.00 13.37
CA LEU A 798 -20.09 -19.05 12.45
C LEU A 798 -21.08 -18.68 11.34
N VAL A 799 -21.46 -17.41 11.30
CA VAL A 799 -22.28 -16.85 10.21
C VAL A 799 -21.36 -16.42 9.07
N THR A 800 -21.66 -16.90 7.87
CA THR A 800 -20.98 -16.54 6.62
C THR A 800 -21.98 -16.17 5.55
N VAL A 801 -21.48 -15.58 4.46
CA VAL A 801 -22.27 -15.34 3.24
C VAL A 801 -21.49 -15.84 2.02
N ASP A 802 -22.16 -16.64 1.18
CA ASP A 802 -21.63 -17.13 -0.08
C ASP A 802 -21.56 -16.01 -1.13
N LEU A 803 -20.33 -15.70 -1.57
CA LEU A 803 -20.07 -14.66 -2.57
C LEU A 803 -20.62 -15.00 -3.96
N ASN A 804 -20.93 -16.28 -4.24
CA ASN A 804 -21.53 -16.69 -5.51
C ASN A 804 -23.00 -16.22 -5.65
N ALA A 805 -23.63 -15.76 -4.56
CA ALA A 805 -24.97 -15.19 -4.60
C ALA A 805 -25.02 -13.77 -5.23
N PHE A 806 -23.88 -13.18 -5.59
CA PHE A 806 -23.80 -11.80 -6.09
C PHE A 806 -23.32 -11.77 -7.54
N LEU A 807 -23.99 -10.96 -8.37
CA LEU A 807 -23.87 -11.00 -9.83
C LEU A 807 -22.95 -9.90 -10.37
N PHE A 808 -22.83 -8.78 -9.64
CA PHE A 808 -22.13 -7.58 -10.11
C PHE A 808 -21.04 -7.13 -9.14
N ALA A 809 -19.94 -6.61 -9.68
CA ALA A 809 -18.83 -6.04 -8.91
C ALA A 809 -19.25 -4.92 -7.93
N ALA A 810 -20.33 -4.19 -8.25
CA ALA A 810 -20.88 -3.16 -7.38
C ALA A 810 -21.40 -3.73 -6.05
N GLU A 811 -21.85 -4.98 -6.04
CA GLU A 811 -22.44 -5.67 -4.89
C GLU A 811 -21.40 -6.15 -3.86
N ARG A 812 -20.10 -5.86 -4.03
CA ARG A 812 -19.01 -6.31 -3.12
C ARG A 812 -19.24 -6.06 -1.62
N ASN A 813 -20.06 -5.07 -1.26
CA ASN A 813 -20.41 -4.75 0.13
C ASN A 813 -21.73 -5.39 0.58
N GLN A 814 -22.57 -5.83 -0.36
CA GLN A 814 -23.86 -6.47 -0.11
C GLN A 814 -23.77 -7.76 0.73
N PRO A 815 -22.75 -8.64 0.57
CA PRO A 815 -22.59 -9.80 1.45
C PRO A 815 -22.58 -9.45 2.94
N TYR A 816 -21.94 -8.34 3.30
CA TYR A 816 -21.88 -7.89 4.69
C TYR A 816 -23.19 -7.29 5.18
N VAL A 817 -23.99 -6.69 4.29
CA VAL A 817 -25.33 -6.18 4.61
C VAL A 817 -26.29 -7.34 4.84
N ASP A 818 -26.40 -8.26 3.88
CA ASP A 818 -27.26 -9.44 3.98
C ASP A 818 -26.87 -10.31 5.18
N GLY A 819 -25.56 -10.53 5.37
CA GLY A 819 -25.04 -11.26 6.52
C GLY A 819 -25.31 -10.56 7.86
N GLY A 820 -25.22 -9.24 7.92
CA GLY A 820 -25.52 -8.46 9.12
C GLY A 820 -27.00 -8.51 9.50
N LEU A 821 -27.90 -8.45 8.51
CA LEU A 821 -29.34 -8.62 8.70
C LEU A 821 -29.64 -10.03 9.24
N PHE A 822 -29.13 -11.06 8.57
CA PHE A 822 -29.30 -12.46 8.99
C PHE A 822 -28.75 -12.69 10.40
N MET A 823 -27.55 -12.22 10.70
CA MET A 823 -26.92 -12.36 12.02
C MET A 823 -27.75 -11.69 13.13
N MET A 824 -28.30 -10.50 12.88
CA MET A 824 -29.13 -9.82 13.88
C MET A 824 -30.42 -10.59 14.12
N THR A 825 -31.09 -11.08 13.07
CA THR A 825 -32.30 -11.90 13.20
C THR A 825 -31.99 -13.22 13.92
N LEU A 826 -30.84 -13.84 13.67
CA LEU A 826 -30.38 -15.03 14.40
C LEU A 826 -30.17 -14.75 15.90
N LEU A 827 -29.57 -13.61 16.27
CA LEU A 827 -29.42 -13.24 17.68
C LEU A 827 -30.77 -13.01 18.38
N LEU A 828 -31.78 -12.51 17.65
CA LEU A 828 -33.15 -12.39 18.18
C LEU A 828 -33.83 -13.76 18.25
N GLY A 829 -33.62 -14.62 17.25
CA GLY A 829 -34.12 -15.99 17.25
C GLY A 829 -33.56 -16.81 18.41
N LEU A 830 -32.27 -16.67 18.72
CA LEU A 830 -31.66 -17.28 19.90
C LEU A 830 -32.33 -16.80 21.19
N GLU A 831 -32.54 -15.48 21.35
CA GLU A 831 -33.21 -14.90 22.50
C GLU A 831 -34.66 -15.41 22.63
N GLU A 832 -35.38 -15.52 21.52
CA GLU A 832 -36.77 -16.03 21.48
C GLU A 832 -36.85 -17.48 21.94
N VAL A 833 -35.93 -18.35 21.51
CA VAL A 833 -35.88 -19.77 21.93
C VAL A 833 -35.24 -19.97 23.31
N GLY A 834 -34.98 -18.89 24.06
CA GLY A 834 -34.45 -18.95 25.43
C GLY A 834 -32.94 -19.21 25.52
N LEU A 835 -32.18 -19.02 24.43
CA LEU A 835 -30.73 -19.13 24.41
C LEU A 835 -30.07 -17.75 24.44
N ALA A 836 -28.94 -17.64 25.14
CA ALA A 836 -28.11 -16.46 25.01
C ALA A 836 -27.12 -16.58 23.85
N GLY A 837 -26.84 -15.43 23.21
CA GLY A 837 -25.85 -15.31 22.16
C GLY A 837 -24.85 -14.17 22.43
N CYS A 838 -23.56 -14.44 22.23
CA CYS A 838 -22.53 -13.39 22.16
C CYS A 838 -21.85 -13.39 20.79
N SER A 839 -22.14 -12.35 20.00
CA SER A 839 -21.42 -12.08 18.74
C SER A 839 -19.95 -11.75 19.01
N LEU A 840 -19.07 -12.38 18.24
CA LEU A 840 -17.63 -12.23 18.28
C LEU A 840 -17.14 -11.84 16.88
N ASN A 841 -16.57 -10.64 16.78
CA ASN A 841 -16.17 -10.06 15.49
C ASN A 841 -15.14 -10.93 14.75
N THR A 842 -15.23 -10.91 13.43
CA THR A 842 -14.29 -11.58 12.51
C THR A 842 -13.40 -10.58 11.77
N ALA A 843 -13.22 -9.37 12.32
CA ALA A 843 -12.40 -8.28 11.77
C ALA A 843 -10.90 -8.59 11.94
N MET A 844 -10.46 -9.69 11.33
CA MET A 844 -9.11 -10.25 11.45
C MET A 844 -8.34 -10.12 10.14
N ASN A 845 -7.01 -10.17 10.24
CA ASN A 845 -6.15 -10.15 9.06
C ASN A 845 -6.28 -11.45 8.23
N THR A 846 -5.74 -11.42 7.01
CA THR A 846 -5.80 -12.55 6.06
C THR A 846 -5.19 -13.83 6.63
N GLU A 847 -4.14 -13.71 7.45
CA GLU A 847 -3.47 -14.86 8.07
C GLU A 847 -4.40 -15.58 9.06
N ARG A 848 -5.01 -14.84 10.00
CA ARG A 848 -5.96 -15.41 10.97
C ARG A 848 -7.19 -15.97 10.28
N ALA A 849 -7.72 -15.25 9.29
CA ALA A 849 -8.87 -15.73 8.52
C ALA A 849 -8.53 -17.04 7.78
N GLY A 850 -7.36 -17.13 7.16
CA GLY A 850 -6.88 -18.34 6.49
C GLY A 850 -6.72 -19.53 7.45
N LYS A 851 -6.20 -19.31 8.66
CA LYS A 851 -6.11 -20.35 9.70
C LYS A 851 -7.49 -20.87 10.11
N ILE A 852 -8.46 -19.98 10.32
CA ILE A 852 -9.84 -20.39 10.65
C ILE A 852 -10.48 -21.18 9.51
N ARG A 853 -10.33 -20.73 8.25
CA ARG A 853 -10.85 -21.47 7.09
C ARG A 853 -10.29 -22.89 7.03
N LYS A 854 -8.98 -23.06 7.22
CA LYS A 854 -8.34 -24.38 7.22
C LYS A 854 -8.80 -25.24 8.41
N LEU A 855 -8.89 -24.63 9.60
CA LEU A 855 -9.28 -25.33 10.83
C LEU A 855 -10.72 -25.85 10.77
N LEU A 856 -11.65 -25.02 10.30
CA LEU A 856 -13.09 -25.29 10.31
C LEU A 856 -13.64 -25.72 8.95
N ASN A 857 -12.76 -25.94 7.97
CA ASN A 857 -13.10 -26.31 6.60
C ASN A 857 -14.11 -25.36 5.91
N ILE A 858 -13.94 -24.04 6.07
CA ILE A 858 -14.84 -23.05 5.48
C ILE A 858 -14.44 -22.72 4.03
N PRO A 859 -15.37 -22.79 3.05
CA PRO A 859 -15.07 -22.51 1.65
C PRO A 859 -14.48 -21.12 1.40
N ALA A 860 -13.62 -21.00 0.38
CA ALA A 860 -12.94 -19.74 0.06
C ALA A 860 -13.89 -18.65 -0.46
N ASN A 861 -15.01 -19.04 -1.07
CA ASN A 861 -16.06 -18.14 -1.56
C ASN A 861 -17.00 -17.64 -0.47
N GLU A 862 -16.86 -18.07 0.79
CA GLU A 862 -17.69 -17.58 1.88
C GLU A 862 -17.01 -16.46 2.65
N VAL A 863 -17.65 -15.30 2.80
CA VAL A 863 -17.13 -14.22 3.65
C VAL A 863 -17.59 -14.37 5.09
N PHE A 864 -16.70 -14.16 6.05
CA PHE A 864 -17.03 -14.22 7.49
C PHE A 864 -17.86 -13.01 7.92
N ILE A 865 -18.95 -13.24 8.64
CA ILE A 865 -19.77 -12.19 9.25
C ILE A 865 -19.48 -12.07 10.74
N SER A 866 -19.68 -13.15 11.51
CA SER A 866 -19.42 -13.19 12.94
C SER A 866 -19.40 -14.62 13.46
N PHE A 867 -18.59 -14.89 14.48
CA PHE A 867 -18.84 -16.02 15.37
C PHE A 867 -19.93 -15.65 16.37
N ILE A 868 -20.66 -16.63 16.91
CA ILE A 868 -21.64 -16.46 17.98
C ILE A 868 -21.43 -17.58 19.00
N ALA A 869 -21.03 -17.24 20.22
CA ALA A 869 -21.03 -18.16 21.34
C ALA A 869 -22.48 -18.33 21.84
N VAL A 870 -22.94 -19.57 22.01
CA VAL A 870 -24.33 -19.90 22.35
C VAL A 870 -24.40 -20.83 23.55
N GLY A 871 -25.34 -20.56 24.45
CA GLY A 871 -25.58 -21.36 25.65
C GLY A 871 -26.80 -20.91 26.45
N HIS A 872 -27.24 -21.76 27.37
CA HIS A 872 -28.14 -21.37 28.45
C HIS A 872 -27.39 -20.51 29.48
N TYR A 873 -28.11 -19.68 30.23
CA TYR A 873 -27.51 -18.74 31.18
C TYR A 873 -28.42 -18.52 32.39
N ASP A 874 -27.82 -18.18 33.52
CA ASP A 874 -28.55 -17.77 34.72
C ASP A 874 -28.93 -16.29 34.63
N SER A 875 -30.11 -15.92 35.13
CA SER A 875 -30.67 -14.57 35.00
C SER A 875 -29.83 -13.47 35.69
N ASP A 876 -29.09 -13.85 36.72
CA ASP A 876 -28.23 -12.98 37.54
C ASP A 876 -26.81 -12.83 36.97
N VAL A 877 -26.48 -13.51 35.86
CA VAL A 877 -25.16 -13.38 35.22
C VAL A 877 -24.90 -11.94 34.81
N LEU A 878 -23.69 -11.45 35.09
CA LEU A 878 -23.34 -10.07 34.77
C LEU A 878 -23.04 -9.90 33.28
N THR A 879 -23.55 -8.81 32.71
CA THR A 879 -23.31 -8.39 31.33
C THR A 879 -22.90 -6.92 31.27
N PRO A 880 -22.09 -6.51 30.26
CA PRO A 880 -21.81 -5.10 30.02
C PRO A 880 -23.09 -4.30 29.77
N ARG A 881 -23.30 -3.21 30.52
CA ARG A 881 -24.52 -2.39 30.45
C ARG A 881 -24.77 -1.85 29.04
N SER A 882 -23.72 -1.42 28.35
CA SER A 882 -23.76 -1.00 26.94
C SER A 882 -24.87 0.02 26.63
N LYS A 883 -24.95 1.13 27.37
CA LYS A 883 -25.98 2.16 27.16
C LYS A 883 -25.99 2.68 25.72
N ARG A 884 -27.17 2.88 25.13
CA ARG A 884 -27.31 3.39 23.76
C ARG A 884 -27.23 4.93 23.73
N ILE A 885 -26.66 5.46 22.66
CA ILE A 885 -26.70 6.91 22.39
C ILE A 885 -28.14 7.36 22.08
N SER A 886 -28.42 8.64 22.26
CA SER A 886 -29.76 9.18 22.06
C SER A 886 -30.20 9.11 20.59
N MET A 887 -31.52 9.03 20.38
CA MET A 887 -32.12 9.01 19.04
C MET A 887 -31.65 10.17 18.16
N GLY A 888 -31.51 11.38 18.70
CA GLY A 888 -31.07 12.57 17.94
C GLY A 888 -29.61 12.52 17.47
N GLU A 889 -28.76 11.70 18.12
CA GLU A 889 -27.42 11.45 17.60
C GLU A 889 -27.43 10.54 16.37
N VAL A 890 -28.38 9.60 16.29
CA VAL A 890 -28.50 8.60 15.21
C VAL A 890 -29.37 9.10 14.05
N LEU A 891 -30.58 9.58 14.33
CA LEU A 891 -31.53 10.05 13.33
C LEU A 891 -31.18 11.47 12.87
N LYS A 892 -30.79 11.60 11.60
CA LYS A 892 -30.54 12.90 10.95
C LYS A 892 -31.68 13.21 9.99
N ARG A 893 -32.41 14.29 10.26
CA ARG A 893 -33.48 14.80 9.38
C ARG A 893 -32.90 15.88 8.47
N HIS A 894 -33.06 15.74 7.17
CA HIS A 894 -32.66 16.72 6.16
C HIS A 894 -33.92 17.39 5.60
N GLY A 895 -33.92 18.73 5.44
CA GLY A 895 -35.05 19.47 4.83
C GLY A 895 -36.14 19.97 5.79
N GLN A 896 -35.95 19.91 7.10
CA GLN A 896 -36.71 20.72 8.05
C GLN A 896 -35.88 21.95 8.42
N GLU A 897 -36.32 23.14 8.02
CA GLU A 897 -35.78 24.38 8.57
C GLU A 897 -35.88 24.30 10.09
N LYS A 898 -34.76 24.53 10.78
CA LYS A 898 -34.81 24.83 12.21
C LYS A 898 -35.68 26.07 12.35
N LYS A 899 -36.94 25.91 12.75
CA LYS A 899 -37.65 27.00 13.43
C LYS A 899 -36.81 27.33 14.65
N LEU A 900 -36.04 28.40 14.53
CA LEU A 900 -35.46 29.11 15.66
C LEU A 900 -36.66 29.49 16.54
N THR A 901 -36.90 28.73 17.59
CA THR A 901 -37.68 29.22 18.71
C THR A 901 -36.88 30.38 19.28
N PRO A 902 -37.43 31.61 19.34
CA PRO A 902 -36.77 32.70 20.03
C PRO A 902 -36.62 32.30 21.50
N ALA A 903 -35.44 32.51 22.06
CA ALA A 903 -35.26 32.40 23.50
C ALA A 903 -36.24 33.36 24.19
N ARG A 904 -37.03 32.82 25.12
CA ARG A 904 -37.62 33.56 26.24
C ARG A 904 -36.82 33.25 27.48
#